data_AF-A0AAV5YBZ2-F1
#
_entry.id   AF-A0AAV5YBZ2-F1
#
_cell.length_a   1.000
_cell.length_b   1.000
_cell.length_c   1.000
_cell.angle_alpha   90.00
_cell.angle_beta   90.00
_cell.angle_gamma   90.00
#
_symmetry.space_group_name_H-M   'P 1'
#
loop_
_entity.id
_entity.type
_entity.pdbx_description
1 polymer ?
#
loop_
_entity_poly.entity_id
_entity_poly.type
_entity_poly.pdbx_seq_one_letter_code
_entity_poly.pdbx_strand_id
1 'polypeptide(L)'
;MNRRDFFKIVATTGATAAVAGCQPATEQILPLVVPNEQLVPGVAAWFATVCRECPAGCGVVARNREGRVVKLEGNPDHPVSQGSLCARGQAGLQGLYHPDRLAKPQRRDGDTFKAIEWDDAIKVFADQLGAVKGKPRALAVVSQLENGSLGVLLDRFSQALGGRARVTLEPFAYEAIRAANRQTFGRDAVPYHAFQDAEVILSFGADFLETWVSNGEAARGYARMHTFRDGKAGTFIQVEPRQSLTGANADQWVRNAPGTEAAVALAVLKLMTEGGSGDRRFAEAAAGIDPKKVAEESGVPLETLQNIARTFGGARPGLAIGGGVAVTGSQATQLQTAVNLLNAAAGNLGKTVRFGPDHAYGRATPYAEVAKLVQAMAAGEIAVLVLGPGVNPAFTLPGGLKAAEAIAKVPFVVSFANLPDETTALAHLILPDTHWLESWGDYTAHEGVFGLMQPTMKPVRDSRPMGDVLLVAARSALGTEEGKGPLPWPSFEAYLKAAWEPYVKGQWDAALQRGGLWNDVAIAAVSVTGKLERLDGATAKLDGPADGLALIPFPSLRFYDGRSATRAWLQEVPDPMTQVAWDPWVEINTQTAAKLGIRQGDVVKVTSPHGAIEVPAYLSPSIHPGAVAIPIGHHYAPYHTRLKYVPAAGLTNPMALLPGAADPVSGAPAFLSVKVSLARTGARRPLALLQATHDQDDREIAQHVELGRAREAALRGSREMHDRPSMYTDQQYRGYRWGMTVDVDACIGCQACAVACQAENNVPVVGKAEAAYGRQVHWLRLERWAEGDAAQPHNMFLPMFCQHCEVAPCEPVCPVFAAYRTEEGLNGQVYNRCVGTRYCGNNCPYHVRRFNWWNYEIPAPLEIQLNPDVTVRQLGVMEKCTMCIQRIVAGKDHARDEKRAVRDGDILTACQQTCPTQAITFGNLKDEGSTVSKLTHSPRAYHVLEELGTRPGVTYLRKVVRAAGEAAHGPEKGRA
;
A
#
# COMPACT_ATOMS: atom_id res chain seq x y z
N MET A 1 -63.39 -12.38 -28.87
CA MET A 1 -62.18 -12.18 -29.68
C MET A 1 -62.18 -13.22 -30.78
N ASN A 2 -62.34 -12.84 -32.06
CA ASN A 2 -62.43 -13.83 -33.14
C ASN A 2 -61.03 -14.21 -33.68
N ARG A 3 -60.90 -15.33 -34.40
CA ARG A 3 -59.61 -15.87 -34.90
C ARG A 3 -58.82 -14.86 -35.76
N ARG A 4 -59.53 -13.98 -36.47
CA ARG A 4 -58.98 -12.89 -37.30
C ARG A 4 -58.45 -11.73 -36.45
N ASP A 5 -59.07 -11.45 -35.30
CA ASP A 5 -58.58 -10.46 -34.32
C ASP A 5 -57.34 -10.98 -33.58
N PHE A 6 -57.29 -12.29 -33.29
CA PHE A 6 -56.11 -12.94 -32.73
C PHE A 6 -54.92 -12.89 -33.69
N PHE A 7 -55.11 -13.19 -34.98
CA PHE A 7 -54.02 -13.09 -35.96
C PHE A 7 -53.58 -11.64 -36.24
N LYS A 8 -54.47 -10.65 -36.15
CA LYS A 8 -54.06 -9.24 -36.20
C LYS A 8 -53.21 -8.87 -35.00
N ILE A 9 -53.60 -9.25 -33.78
CA ILE A 9 -52.81 -8.97 -32.58
C ILE A 9 -51.47 -9.70 -32.64
N VAL A 10 -51.42 -10.98 -33.02
CA VAL A 10 -50.15 -11.72 -33.14
C VAL A 10 -49.25 -11.16 -34.26
N ALA A 11 -49.81 -10.73 -35.40
CA ALA A 11 -49.02 -10.10 -36.47
C ALA A 11 -48.50 -8.71 -36.07
N THR A 12 -49.29 -7.91 -35.36
CA THR A 12 -48.91 -6.54 -34.96
C THR A 12 -48.03 -6.53 -33.71
N THR A 13 -48.13 -7.51 -32.82
CA THR A 13 -47.28 -7.62 -31.62
C THR A 13 -46.02 -8.44 -31.88
N GLY A 14 -46.09 -9.46 -32.74
CA GLY A 14 -44.96 -10.31 -33.12
C GLY A 14 -43.99 -9.64 -34.10
N ALA A 15 -44.47 -8.85 -35.06
CA ALA A 15 -43.58 -8.13 -35.99
C ALA A 15 -42.86 -6.96 -35.30
N THR A 16 -43.52 -6.22 -34.40
CA THR A 16 -42.91 -5.07 -33.73
C THR A 16 -41.93 -5.50 -32.63
N ALA A 17 -42.19 -6.61 -31.93
CA ALA A 17 -41.24 -7.20 -30.98
C ALA A 17 -40.04 -7.86 -31.68
N ALA A 18 -40.22 -8.47 -32.86
CA ALA A 18 -39.12 -9.05 -33.63
C ALA A 18 -38.24 -7.96 -34.29
N VAL A 19 -38.80 -6.84 -34.73
CA VAL A 19 -38.03 -5.74 -35.34
C VAL A 19 -37.30 -4.90 -34.29
N ALA A 20 -37.88 -4.69 -33.09
CA ALA A 20 -37.19 -4.02 -31.98
C ALA A 20 -36.09 -4.90 -31.35
N GLY A 21 -36.23 -6.23 -31.41
CA GLY A 21 -35.20 -7.17 -30.95
C GLY A 21 -34.02 -7.36 -31.93
N CYS A 22 -34.11 -6.81 -33.15
CA CYS A 22 -33.08 -6.94 -34.20
C CYS A 22 -32.41 -5.63 -34.60
N GLN A 23 -32.76 -4.49 -33.99
CA GLN A 23 -31.98 -3.26 -34.16
C GLN A 23 -30.98 -3.12 -33.01
N PRO A 24 -29.67 -3.03 -33.28
CA PRO A 24 -28.72 -2.56 -32.27
C PRO A 24 -29.23 -1.21 -31.74
N ALA A 25 -29.11 -0.98 -30.43
CA ALA A 25 -29.34 0.35 -29.89
C ALA A 25 -28.49 1.34 -30.70
N THR A 26 -29.10 2.41 -31.23
CA THR A 26 -28.36 3.41 -32.00
C THR A 26 -27.34 4.08 -31.09
N GLU A 27 -26.06 3.73 -31.24
CA GLU A 27 -24.98 4.40 -30.53
C GLU A 27 -24.86 5.84 -31.04
N GLN A 28 -24.92 6.81 -30.12
CA GLN A 28 -24.75 8.22 -30.44
C GLN A 28 -23.30 8.61 -30.25
N ILE A 29 -22.65 9.08 -31.32
CA ILE A 29 -21.33 9.72 -31.24
C ILE A 29 -21.56 11.21 -31.00
N LEU A 30 -21.29 11.66 -29.77
CA LEU A 30 -21.46 13.06 -29.38
C LEU A 30 -20.11 13.78 -29.45
N PRO A 31 -19.90 14.71 -30.40
CA PRO A 31 -18.68 15.52 -30.43
C PRO A 31 -18.68 16.55 -29.30
N LEU A 32 -17.51 17.08 -28.98
CA LEU A 32 -17.40 18.25 -28.12
C LEU A 32 -18.15 19.44 -28.76
N VAL A 33 -19.05 20.06 -28.01
CA VAL A 33 -19.79 21.26 -28.46
C VAL A 33 -18.83 22.41 -28.75
N VAL A 34 -17.78 22.54 -27.92
CA VAL A 34 -16.68 23.49 -28.10
C VAL A 34 -15.39 22.67 -28.25
N PRO A 35 -14.71 22.72 -29.40
CA PRO A 35 -13.43 22.04 -29.58
C PRO A 35 -12.41 22.48 -28.54
N ASN A 36 -11.67 21.52 -27.98
CA ASN A 36 -10.53 21.79 -27.11
C ASN A 36 -9.26 21.39 -27.86
N GLU A 37 -8.44 22.36 -28.24
CA GLU A 37 -7.20 22.13 -29.01
C GLU A 37 -6.17 21.27 -28.26
N GLN A 38 -6.30 21.17 -26.94
CA GLN A 38 -5.42 20.33 -26.10
C GLN A 38 -5.89 18.87 -26.02
N LEU A 39 -7.07 18.54 -26.54
CA LEU A 39 -7.64 17.19 -26.51
C LEU A 39 -7.82 16.65 -27.92
N VAL A 40 -7.10 15.58 -28.24
CA VAL A 40 -7.29 14.81 -29.46
C VAL A 40 -8.07 13.53 -29.09
N PRO A 41 -9.32 13.36 -29.57
CA PRO A 41 -10.09 12.15 -29.30
C PRO A 41 -9.33 10.89 -29.72
N GLY A 42 -9.27 9.90 -28.83
CA GLY A 42 -8.50 8.67 -29.02
C GLY A 42 -7.09 8.71 -28.42
N VAL A 43 -6.54 9.90 -28.14
CA VAL A 43 -5.18 10.08 -27.62
C VAL A 43 -5.24 10.42 -26.14
N ALA A 44 -4.46 9.70 -25.32
CA ALA A 44 -4.39 9.97 -23.89
C ALA A 44 -3.53 11.22 -23.60
N ALA A 45 -4.00 12.07 -22.69
CA ALA A 45 -3.20 13.09 -22.04
C ALA A 45 -2.69 12.58 -20.69
N TRP A 46 -1.51 13.03 -20.26
CA TRP A 46 -0.91 12.63 -18.98
C TRP A 46 -0.66 13.85 -18.11
N PHE A 47 -1.17 13.82 -16.88
CA PHE A 47 -1.04 14.92 -15.93
C PHE A 47 -0.28 14.48 -14.68
N ALA A 48 0.74 15.23 -14.28
CA ALA A 48 1.52 14.95 -13.08
C ALA A 48 0.81 15.51 -11.83
N THR A 49 0.66 14.71 -10.78
CA THR A 49 0.06 15.13 -9.50
C THR A 49 0.65 14.30 -8.35
N VAL A 50 0.13 14.42 -7.12
CA VAL A 50 0.62 13.69 -5.93
C VAL A 50 -0.46 12.78 -5.37
N CYS A 51 -0.11 11.52 -5.12
CA CYS A 51 -0.98 10.55 -4.47
C CYS A 51 -1.16 10.88 -2.97
N ARG A 52 -2.41 10.84 -2.49
CA ARG A 52 -2.78 11.12 -1.09
C ARG A 52 -3.39 9.92 -0.36
N GLU A 53 -3.23 8.71 -0.89
CA GLU A 53 -3.72 7.47 -0.24
C GLU A 53 -2.90 7.10 1.02
N CYS A 54 -1.72 7.69 1.22
CA CYS A 54 -0.97 7.66 2.49
C CYS A 54 0.01 8.86 2.55
N PRO A 55 0.67 9.11 3.70
CA PRO A 55 1.53 10.29 3.86
C PRO A 55 2.87 10.26 3.11
N ALA A 56 3.17 9.19 2.37
CA ALA A 56 4.44 9.05 1.62
C ALA A 56 4.59 10.08 0.48
N GLY A 57 3.50 10.64 -0.04
CA GLY A 57 3.57 11.71 -1.04
C GLY A 57 4.18 11.30 -2.38
N CYS A 58 3.84 10.11 -2.89
CA CYS A 58 4.36 9.64 -4.17
C CYS A 58 3.80 10.47 -5.34
N GLY A 59 4.67 10.96 -6.23
CA GLY A 59 4.25 11.56 -7.49
C GLY A 59 3.63 10.53 -8.43
N VAL A 60 2.55 10.93 -9.10
CA VAL A 60 1.84 10.08 -10.05
C VAL A 60 1.59 10.82 -11.36
N VAL A 61 1.47 10.07 -12.45
CA VAL A 61 0.93 10.56 -13.71
C VAL A 61 -0.43 9.92 -13.95
N ALA A 62 -1.44 10.75 -14.15
CA ALA A 62 -2.81 10.33 -14.41
C ALA A 62 -3.06 10.27 -15.92
N ARG A 63 -3.40 9.09 -16.43
CA ARG A 63 -3.83 8.89 -17.83
C ARG A 63 -5.25 9.39 -17.98
N ASN A 64 -5.40 10.53 -18.64
CA ASN A 64 -6.68 11.13 -18.97
C ASN A 64 -7.10 10.78 -20.40
N ARG A 65 -8.35 10.34 -20.56
CA ARG A 65 -9.02 10.07 -21.83
C ARG A 65 -10.20 11.02 -21.94
N GLU A 66 -10.11 12.00 -22.83
CA GLU A 66 -11.19 12.94 -23.15
C GLU A 66 -11.89 13.58 -21.92
N GLY A 67 -11.12 13.89 -20.87
CA GLY A 67 -11.62 14.56 -19.66
C GLY A 67 -11.84 13.66 -18.44
N ARG A 68 -11.63 12.33 -18.54
CA ARG A 68 -11.72 11.39 -17.42
C ARG A 68 -10.40 10.64 -17.19
N VAL A 69 -10.07 10.37 -15.93
CA VAL A 69 -8.89 9.58 -15.58
C VAL A 69 -9.22 8.09 -15.64
N VAL A 70 -8.39 7.29 -16.30
CA VAL A 70 -8.64 5.84 -16.47
C VAL A 70 -7.53 4.96 -15.90
N LYS A 71 -6.35 5.54 -15.62
CA LYS A 71 -5.21 4.82 -15.05
C LYS A 71 -4.29 5.79 -14.32
N LEU A 72 -3.67 5.31 -13.24
CA LEU A 72 -2.60 6.01 -12.53
C LEU A 72 -1.30 5.24 -12.69
N GLU A 73 -0.19 5.94 -12.90
CA GLU A 73 1.17 5.37 -12.86
C GLU A 73 2.07 6.23 -12.00
N GLY A 74 3.21 5.70 -11.55
CA GLY A 74 4.20 6.51 -10.86
C GLY A 74 4.82 7.53 -11.80
N ASN A 75 5.09 8.76 -11.34
CA ASN A 75 5.83 9.73 -12.12
C ASN A 75 7.33 9.34 -12.15
N PRO A 76 7.95 9.10 -13.33
CA PRO A 76 9.38 8.80 -13.46
C PRO A 76 10.30 9.90 -12.91
N ASP A 77 9.88 11.16 -13.00
CA ASP A 77 10.68 12.32 -12.61
C ASP A 77 10.55 12.68 -11.13
N HIS A 78 9.61 12.07 -10.41
CA HIS A 78 9.38 12.38 -9.00
C HIS A 78 10.30 11.52 -8.10
N PRO A 79 11.10 12.13 -7.19
CA PRO A 79 12.15 11.45 -6.42
C PRO A 79 11.68 10.23 -5.62
N VAL A 80 10.45 10.28 -5.07
CA VAL A 80 9.87 9.19 -4.28
C VAL A 80 9.39 8.02 -5.15
N SER A 81 8.57 8.26 -6.18
CA SER A 81 7.95 7.18 -6.98
C SER A 81 8.89 6.59 -8.03
N GLN A 82 9.72 7.41 -8.69
CA GLN A 82 10.61 7.02 -9.78
C GLN A 82 9.94 6.05 -10.78
N GLY A 83 8.71 6.37 -11.19
CA GLY A 83 7.94 5.60 -12.18
C GLY A 83 7.05 4.49 -11.62
N SER A 84 7.26 4.08 -10.36
CA SER A 84 6.52 2.99 -9.71
C SER A 84 5.39 3.48 -8.79
N LEU A 85 4.39 2.63 -8.55
CA LEU A 85 3.23 2.97 -7.72
C LEU A 85 2.76 1.74 -6.92
N CYS A 86 2.42 1.94 -5.65
CA CYS A 86 1.93 0.86 -4.79
C CYS A 86 0.47 0.49 -5.08
N ALA A 87 0.00 -0.63 -4.51
CA ALA A 87 -1.39 -1.09 -4.67
C ALA A 87 -2.44 -0.02 -4.29
N ARG A 88 -2.23 0.70 -3.18
CA ARG A 88 -3.11 1.79 -2.75
C ARG A 88 -3.17 2.92 -3.78
N GLY A 89 -2.01 3.33 -4.30
CA GLY A 89 -1.93 4.37 -5.33
C GLY A 89 -2.66 3.97 -6.62
N GLN A 90 -2.53 2.72 -7.06
CA GLN A 90 -3.28 2.19 -8.20
C GLN A 90 -4.81 2.24 -7.96
N ALA A 91 -5.23 1.86 -6.76
CA ALA A 91 -6.64 1.84 -6.37
C ALA A 91 -7.23 3.22 -6.01
N GLY A 92 -6.43 4.28 -5.93
CA GLY A 92 -6.91 5.64 -5.71
C GLY A 92 -7.97 6.09 -6.72
N LEU A 93 -7.97 5.51 -7.93
CA LEU A 93 -9.00 5.73 -8.94
C LEU A 93 -10.40 5.29 -8.51
N GLN A 94 -10.51 4.21 -7.73
CA GLN A 94 -11.79 3.75 -7.18
C GLN A 94 -12.31 4.66 -6.06
N GLY A 95 -11.44 5.43 -5.41
CA GLY A 95 -11.84 6.48 -4.47
C GLY A 95 -12.54 7.65 -5.19
N LEU A 96 -11.99 8.08 -6.33
CA LEU A 96 -12.54 9.13 -7.18
C LEU A 96 -13.95 8.80 -7.68
N TYR A 97 -14.11 7.58 -8.23
CA TYR A 97 -15.36 7.11 -8.84
C TYR A 97 -16.20 6.23 -7.92
N HIS A 98 -16.00 6.32 -6.60
CA HIS A 98 -16.73 5.48 -5.67
C HIS A 98 -18.26 5.73 -5.76
N PRO A 99 -19.10 4.69 -5.85
CA PRO A 99 -20.56 4.84 -5.96
C PRO A 99 -21.19 5.57 -4.77
N ASP A 100 -20.68 5.32 -3.56
CA ASP A 100 -21.19 5.93 -2.31
C ASP A 100 -20.61 7.31 -2.01
N ARG A 101 -19.85 7.91 -2.94
CA ARG A 101 -19.26 9.25 -2.75
C ARG A 101 -20.38 10.28 -2.57
N LEU A 102 -20.25 11.11 -1.53
CA LEU A 102 -21.24 12.11 -1.15
C LEU A 102 -21.46 13.10 -2.30
N ALA A 103 -22.74 13.28 -2.68
CA ALA A 103 -23.09 14.00 -3.89
C ALA A 103 -23.45 15.47 -3.69
N LYS A 104 -23.84 15.87 -2.47
CA LYS A 104 -24.27 17.22 -2.09
C LYS A 104 -24.00 17.46 -0.60
N PRO A 105 -23.88 18.72 -0.13
CA PRO A 105 -23.88 19.06 1.29
C PRO A 105 -25.07 18.44 2.02
N GLN A 106 -24.85 18.00 3.25
CA GLN A 106 -25.89 17.38 4.07
C GLN A 106 -25.89 17.96 5.48
N ARG A 107 -27.08 18.21 6.02
CA ARG A 107 -27.29 18.63 7.40
C ARG A 107 -28.02 17.55 8.17
N ARG A 108 -27.60 17.33 9.42
CA ARG A 108 -28.26 16.40 10.32
C ARG A 108 -29.69 16.84 10.62
N ASP A 109 -30.62 15.89 10.54
CA ASP A 109 -32.03 16.00 10.90
C ASP A 109 -32.41 14.75 11.71
N GLY A 110 -32.42 14.89 13.04
CA GLY A 110 -32.48 13.75 13.97
C GLY A 110 -31.32 12.77 13.74
N ASP A 111 -31.67 11.51 13.51
CA ASP A 111 -30.73 10.41 13.23
C ASP A 111 -30.38 10.27 11.73
N THR A 112 -30.90 11.16 10.88
CA THR A 112 -30.70 11.11 9.42
C THR A 112 -30.02 12.36 8.89
N PHE A 113 -29.64 12.33 7.61
CA PHE A 113 -29.03 13.46 6.91
C PHE A 113 -29.93 13.91 5.76
N LYS A 114 -30.18 15.21 5.70
CA LYS A 114 -30.92 15.86 4.61
C LYS A 114 -29.97 16.64 3.73
N ALA A 115 -30.05 16.43 2.42
CA ALA A 115 -29.31 17.22 1.45
C ALA A 115 -29.75 18.70 1.48
N ILE A 116 -28.79 19.62 1.41
CA ILE A 116 -29.00 21.06 1.33
C ILE A 116 -28.12 21.65 0.22
N GLU A 117 -28.43 22.86 -0.21
CA GLU A 117 -27.63 23.56 -1.22
C GLU A 117 -26.36 24.19 -0.60
N TRP A 118 -25.34 24.41 -1.43
CA TRP A 118 -24.04 24.90 -0.97
C TRP A 118 -24.10 26.26 -0.27
N ASP A 119 -24.92 27.17 -0.76
CA ASP A 119 -25.01 28.52 -0.18
C ASP A 119 -25.63 28.47 1.23
N ASP A 120 -26.62 27.62 1.45
CA ASP A 120 -27.19 27.37 2.77
C ASP A 120 -26.19 26.69 3.70
N ALA A 121 -25.43 25.71 3.19
CA ALA A 121 -24.40 25.03 3.96
C ALA A 121 -23.29 25.98 4.42
N ILE A 122 -22.80 26.85 3.51
CA ILE A 122 -21.79 27.87 3.81
C ILE A 122 -22.33 28.87 4.82
N LYS A 123 -23.59 29.32 4.67
CA LYS A 123 -24.21 30.25 5.62
C LYS A 123 -24.29 29.64 7.02
N VAL A 124 -24.82 28.42 7.14
CA VAL A 124 -24.89 27.71 8.44
C VAL A 124 -23.50 27.58 9.05
N PHE A 125 -22.48 27.24 8.26
CA PHE A 125 -21.11 27.14 8.75
C PHE A 125 -20.57 28.50 9.22
N ALA A 126 -20.72 29.55 8.41
CA ALA A 126 -20.26 30.90 8.72
C ALA A 126 -20.93 31.47 9.99
N ASP A 127 -22.24 31.23 10.18
CA ASP A 127 -22.96 31.66 11.39
C ASP A 127 -22.39 31.03 12.66
N GLN A 128 -22.06 29.73 12.60
CA GLN A 128 -21.44 29.00 13.72
C GLN A 128 -20.01 29.49 14.00
N LEU A 129 -19.24 29.78 12.94
CA LEU A 129 -17.92 30.40 13.10
C LEU A 129 -18.01 31.81 13.71
N GLY A 130 -18.99 32.62 13.29
CA GLY A 130 -19.24 33.94 13.84
C GLY A 130 -19.59 33.92 15.34
N ALA A 131 -20.32 32.89 15.80
CA ALA A 131 -20.69 32.71 17.20
C ALA A 131 -19.51 32.37 18.13
N VAL A 132 -18.42 31.84 17.57
CA VAL A 132 -17.19 31.48 18.32
C VAL A 132 -16.00 32.40 18.02
N LYS A 133 -16.13 33.31 17.05
CA LYS A 133 -15.08 34.27 16.69
C LYS A 133 -14.60 35.04 17.93
N GLY A 134 -13.28 35.01 18.16
CA GLY A 134 -12.65 35.71 19.28
C GLY A 134 -12.88 35.08 20.65
N LYS A 135 -13.55 33.92 20.75
CA LYS A 135 -13.61 33.09 21.97
C LYS A 135 -12.44 32.10 21.94
N PRO A 136 -11.38 32.32 22.73
CA PRO A 136 -10.19 31.48 22.66
C PRO A 136 -10.56 30.03 22.94
N ARG A 137 -10.00 29.12 22.15
CA ARG A 137 -10.12 27.65 22.31
C ARG A 137 -11.47 27.02 21.95
N ALA A 138 -12.49 27.80 21.60
CA ALA A 138 -13.82 27.27 21.25
C ALA A 138 -13.90 26.62 19.85
N LEU A 139 -12.96 26.95 18.95
CA LEU A 139 -12.81 26.37 17.62
C LEU A 139 -11.61 25.42 17.57
N ALA A 140 -11.82 24.19 17.11
CA ALA A 140 -10.77 23.23 16.81
C ALA A 140 -10.84 22.78 15.35
N VAL A 141 -9.67 22.68 14.70
CA VAL A 141 -9.51 22.18 13.34
C VAL A 141 -8.62 20.94 13.38
N VAL A 142 -9.08 19.85 12.78
CA VAL A 142 -8.33 18.60 12.65
C VAL A 142 -8.18 18.25 11.18
N SER A 143 -6.95 18.01 10.73
CA SER A 143 -6.66 17.57 9.36
C SER A 143 -5.84 16.28 9.37
N GLN A 144 -5.73 15.60 8.22
CA GLN A 144 -4.64 14.65 8.00
C GLN A 144 -3.28 15.38 7.97
N LEU A 145 -2.19 14.68 7.67
CA LEU A 145 -0.89 15.29 7.41
C LEU A 145 -0.94 16.19 6.16
N GLU A 146 -1.36 17.44 6.38
CA GLU A 146 -1.38 18.52 5.40
C GLU A 146 -0.22 19.48 5.70
N ASN A 147 0.86 19.35 4.93
CA ASN A 147 2.12 20.06 5.17
C ASN A 147 2.52 21.06 4.08
N GLY A 148 1.68 21.22 3.06
CA GLY A 148 1.78 22.25 2.02
C GLY A 148 0.93 23.48 2.33
N SER A 149 0.56 24.21 1.28
CA SER A 149 -0.23 25.43 1.30
C SER A 149 -1.60 25.23 1.97
N LEU A 150 -2.28 24.09 1.79
CA LEU A 150 -3.55 23.84 2.49
C LEU A 150 -3.37 23.84 4.01
N GLY A 151 -2.30 23.22 4.53
CA GLY A 151 -1.96 23.25 5.94
C GLY A 151 -1.76 24.67 6.47
N VAL A 152 -1.00 25.48 5.72
CA VAL A 152 -0.77 26.90 6.06
C VAL A 152 -2.07 27.71 6.03
N LEU A 153 -2.96 27.45 5.07
CA LEU A 153 -4.28 28.09 5.00
C LEU A 153 -5.14 27.73 6.21
N LEU A 154 -5.16 26.46 6.63
CA LEU A 154 -5.90 26.01 7.80
C LEU A 154 -5.39 26.67 9.09
N ASP A 155 -4.07 26.82 9.21
CA ASP A 155 -3.45 27.51 10.35
C ASP A 155 -3.85 29.00 10.38
N ARG A 156 -3.83 29.67 9.22
CA ARG A 156 -4.32 31.06 9.07
C ARG A 156 -5.81 31.19 9.36
N PHE A 157 -6.61 30.25 8.88
CA PHE A 157 -8.05 30.18 9.14
C PHE A 157 -8.33 30.09 10.64
N SER A 158 -7.66 29.17 11.34
CA SER A 158 -7.85 29.02 12.79
C SER A 158 -7.40 30.28 13.55
N GLN A 159 -6.24 30.83 13.20
CA GLN A 159 -5.71 32.04 13.82
C GLN A 159 -6.63 33.25 13.63
N ALA A 160 -7.15 33.47 12.41
CA ALA A 160 -8.02 34.60 12.08
C ALA A 160 -9.32 34.60 12.89
N LEU A 161 -9.82 33.42 13.29
CA LEU A 161 -11.04 33.26 14.07
C LEU A 161 -10.78 33.17 15.60
N GLY A 162 -9.51 33.15 16.03
CA GLY A 162 -9.13 32.97 17.43
C GLY A 162 -9.25 31.53 17.93
N GLY A 163 -9.18 30.55 17.03
CA GLY A 163 -9.24 29.12 17.33
C GLY A 163 -7.95 28.54 17.92
N ARG A 164 -7.98 27.25 18.26
CA ARG A 164 -6.80 26.50 18.71
C ARG A 164 -5.81 26.31 17.57
N ALA A 165 -4.56 26.01 17.89
CA ALA A 165 -3.65 25.46 16.89
C ALA A 165 -4.28 24.21 16.27
N ARG A 166 -4.14 24.06 14.96
CA ARG A 166 -4.64 22.90 14.23
C ARG A 166 -4.00 21.62 14.78
N VAL A 167 -4.80 20.56 14.86
CA VAL A 167 -4.32 19.22 15.14
C VAL A 167 -4.16 18.48 13.82
N THR A 168 -2.92 18.10 13.51
CA THR A 168 -2.57 17.26 12.37
C THR A 168 -2.61 15.80 12.84
N LEU A 169 -3.74 15.14 12.62
CA LEU A 169 -3.94 13.74 13.00
C LEU A 169 -3.40 12.80 11.92
N GLU A 170 -2.27 12.18 12.21
CA GLU A 170 -1.75 11.04 11.46
C GLU A 170 -1.55 9.87 12.43
N PRO A 171 -2.35 8.79 12.36
CA PRO A 171 -2.29 7.69 13.31
C PRO A 171 -0.90 7.04 13.45
N PHE A 172 -0.09 7.07 12.38
CA PHE A 172 1.23 6.45 12.35
C PHE A 172 2.33 7.50 12.13
N ALA A 173 2.56 8.36 13.13
CA ALA A 173 3.43 9.55 13.03
C ALA A 173 4.89 9.38 13.53
N TYR A 174 5.27 8.18 13.98
CA TYR A 174 6.65 7.81 14.39
C TYR A 174 7.29 8.75 15.44
N GLU A 175 6.52 9.23 16.42
CA GLU A 175 6.99 10.19 17.42
C GLU A 175 8.16 9.65 18.26
N ALA A 176 8.24 8.32 18.46
CA ALA A 176 9.36 7.68 19.13
C ALA A 176 10.70 7.87 18.40
N ILE A 177 10.71 7.83 17.06
CA ILE A 177 11.92 8.07 16.25
C ILE A 177 12.39 9.51 16.47
N ARG A 178 11.45 10.46 16.37
CA ARG A 178 11.72 11.89 16.57
C ARG A 178 12.26 12.18 17.97
N ALA A 179 11.63 11.59 19.00
CA ALA A 179 12.05 11.75 20.38
C ALA A 179 13.45 11.19 20.65
N ALA A 180 13.75 10.00 20.15
CA ALA A 180 15.07 9.41 20.28
C ALA A 180 16.14 10.21 19.53
N ASN A 181 15.83 10.73 18.34
CA ASN A 181 16.76 11.59 17.58
C ASN A 181 17.01 12.93 18.28
N ARG A 182 15.98 13.50 18.92
CA ARG A 182 16.12 14.72 19.71
C ARG A 182 17.02 14.48 20.93
N GLN A 183 16.87 13.35 21.61
CA GLN A 183 17.71 12.98 22.75
C GLN A 183 19.14 12.62 22.35
N THR A 184 19.31 11.87 21.26
CA THR A 184 20.60 11.31 20.88
C THR A 184 21.43 12.29 20.04
N PHE A 185 20.81 13.02 19.12
CA PHE A 185 21.49 13.85 18.12
C PHE A 185 21.09 15.34 18.18
N GLY A 186 20.18 15.74 19.06
CA GLY A 186 19.64 17.11 19.10
C GLY A 186 18.75 17.46 17.91
N ARG A 187 18.18 16.47 17.20
CA ARG A 187 17.37 16.66 15.99
C ARG A 187 15.97 16.05 16.15
N ASP A 188 14.92 16.86 16.09
CA ASP A 188 13.53 16.39 16.18
C ASP A 188 12.96 16.00 14.82
N ALA A 189 13.46 14.92 14.21
CA ALA A 189 13.14 14.55 12.84
C ALA A 189 13.03 13.03 12.64
N VAL A 190 12.33 12.62 11.58
CA VAL A 190 12.40 11.27 11.01
C VAL A 190 13.40 11.34 9.83
N PRO A 191 14.61 10.78 9.96
CA PRO A 191 15.67 10.95 8.98
C PRO A 191 15.43 10.11 7.74
N TYR A 192 16.13 10.43 6.66
CA TYR A 192 16.19 9.58 5.48
C TYR A 192 17.07 8.36 5.75
N HIS A 193 16.54 7.18 5.43
CA HIS A 193 17.22 5.91 5.56
C HIS A 193 17.64 5.41 4.17
N ALA A 194 18.94 5.43 3.89
CA ALA A 194 19.49 5.10 2.58
C ALA A 194 19.69 3.58 2.44
N PHE A 195 18.58 2.84 2.29
CA PHE A 195 18.55 1.38 2.13
C PHE A 195 19.52 0.87 1.05
N GLN A 196 19.58 1.58 -0.08
CA GLN A 196 20.40 1.20 -1.24
C GLN A 196 21.91 1.28 -0.98
N ASP A 197 22.33 2.01 0.06
CA ASP A 197 23.74 2.25 0.37
C ASP A 197 24.25 1.33 1.50
N ALA A 198 23.39 0.47 2.05
CA ALA A 198 23.75 -0.47 3.12
C ALA A 198 24.29 -1.80 2.56
N GLU A 199 25.17 -2.48 3.31
CA GLU A 199 25.53 -3.87 3.07
C GLU A 199 24.72 -4.83 3.95
N VAL A 200 24.31 -4.37 5.13
CA VAL A 200 23.49 -5.12 6.09
C VAL A 200 22.39 -4.22 6.64
N ILE A 201 21.14 -4.67 6.56
CA ILE A 201 20.02 -4.10 7.30
C ILE A 201 19.76 -4.93 8.55
N LEU A 202 19.68 -4.27 9.69
CA LEU A 202 19.20 -4.84 10.95
C LEU A 202 17.96 -4.06 11.40
N SER A 203 16.80 -4.70 11.37
CA SER A 203 15.53 -4.05 11.64
C SER A 203 14.86 -4.62 12.90
N PHE A 204 14.33 -3.74 13.74
CA PHE A 204 13.58 -4.10 14.94
C PHE A 204 12.11 -3.69 14.77
N GLY A 205 11.33 -4.64 14.24
CA GLY A 205 9.90 -4.52 13.98
C GLY A 205 9.47 -3.39 13.06
N ALA A 206 10.38 -2.80 12.27
CA ALA A 206 10.01 -1.85 11.22
C ALA A 206 9.50 -2.61 9.98
N ASP A 207 8.29 -2.26 9.53
CA ASP A 207 7.59 -2.86 8.40
C ASP A 207 7.78 -2.05 7.11
N PHE A 208 9.04 -1.79 6.72
CA PHE A 208 9.40 -0.89 5.60
C PHE A 208 8.99 -1.34 4.21
N LEU A 209 8.68 -2.63 4.01
CA LEU A 209 8.07 -3.11 2.76
C LEU A 209 6.54 -2.99 2.77
N GLU A 210 5.95 -2.52 3.87
CA GLU A 210 4.49 -2.42 4.06
C GLU A 210 4.04 -0.97 4.23
N THR A 211 4.10 -0.43 5.45
CA THR A 211 3.52 0.88 5.77
C THR A 211 4.50 1.85 6.42
N TRP A 212 5.71 1.40 6.76
CA TRP A 212 6.69 2.25 7.44
C TRP A 212 7.25 3.37 6.56
N VAL A 213 6.96 4.62 6.93
CA VAL A 213 7.45 5.88 6.33
C VAL A 213 7.13 6.04 4.84
N SER A 214 7.87 5.38 3.95
CA SER A 214 7.73 5.46 2.49
C SER A 214 8.03 4.08 1.88
N ASN A 215 6.99 3.25 1.78
CA ASN A 215 7.16 1.85 1.39
C ASN A 215 7.68 1.66 -0.04
N GLY A 216 7.25 2.48 -1.01
CA GLY A 216 7.73 2.40 -2.39
C GLY A 216 9.22 2.75 -2.54
N GLU A 217 9.67 3.77 -1.80
CA GLU A 217 11.07 4.19 -1.77
C GLU A 217 11.94 3.16 -1.05
N ALA A 218 11.50 2.70 0.13
CA ALA A 218 12.19 1.67 0.90
C ALA A 218 12.28 0.34 0.12
N ALA A 219 11.21 -0.09 -0.56
CA ALA A 219 11.22 -1.29 -1.40
C ALA A 219 12.24 -1.19 -2.53
N ARG A 220 12.31 -0.05 -3.22
CA ARG A 220 13.28 0.18 -4.29
C ARG A 220 14.72 0.19 -3.75
N GLY A 221 14.95 0.85 -2.63
CA GLY A 221 16.27 0.89 -1.99
C GLY A 221 16.71 -0.48 -1.50
N TYR A 222 15.80 -1.22 -0.86
CA TYR A 222 16.01 -2.61 -0.44
C TYR A 222 16.35 -3.53 -1.62
N ALA A 223 15.60 -3.47 -2.72
CA ALA A 223 15.90 -4.29 -3.90
C ALA A 223 17.27 -3.95 -4.53
N ARG A 224 17.69 -2.68 -4.52
CA ARG A 224 19.04 -2.29 -4.99
C ARG A 224 20.16 -2.88 -4.11
N MET A 225 19.89 -3.07 -2.83
CA MET A 225 20.84 -3.61 -1.86
C MET A 225 20.85 -5.15 -1.83
N HIS A 226 19.67 -5.76 -1.78
CA HIS A 226 19.49 -7.17 -1.44
C HIS A 226 19.50 -8.08 -2.68
N THR A 227 18.89 -7.65 -3.79
CA THR A 227 18.80 -8.48 -5.00
C THR A 227 20.17 -8.79 -5.58
N PHE A 228 20.39 -10.05 -5.92
CA PHE A 228 21.65 -10.55 -6.46
C PHE A 228 22.02 -9.90 -7.80
N ARG A 229 23.12 -9.15 -7.79
CA ARG A 229 23.72 -8.47 -8.96
C ARG A 229 25.24 -8.50 -8.86
N ASP A 230 25.90 -8.84 -9.97
CA ASP A 230 27.37 -8.82 -10.07
C ASP A 230 28.10 -9.58 -8.94
N GLY A 231 27.55 -10.72 -8.53
CA GLY A 231 28.09 -11.55 -7.44
C GLY A 231 27.84 -11.03 -6.03
N LYS A 232 27.09 -9.92 -5.88
CA LYS A 232 26.77 -9.26 -4.62
C LYS A 232 25.27 -9.35 -4.30
N ALA A 233 24.99 -9.49 -3.02
CA ALA A 233 23.67 -9.39 -2.41
C ALA A 233 23.92 -8.98 -0.95
N GLY A 234 23.31 -7.89 -0.48
CA GLY A 234 23.43 -7.48 0.92
C GLY A 234 22.58 -8.36 1.85
N THR A 235 22.77 -8.23 3.16
CA THR A 235 22.13 -9.09 4.17
C THR A 235 20.99 -8.35 4.86
N PHE A 236 19.88 -9.03 5.12
CA PHE A 236 18.76 -8.46 5.86
C PHE A 236 18.33 -9.34 7.03
N ILE A 237 18.37 -8.78 8.24
CA ILE A 237 17.93 -9.40 9.49
C ILE A 237 16.74 -8.60 10.04
N GLN A 238 15.61 -9.28 10.26
CA GLN A 238 14.40 -8.71 10.87
C GLN A 238 14.16 -9.35 12.24
N VAL A 239 14.10 -8.53 13.29
CA VAL A 239 13.72 -8.92 14.65
C VAL A 239 12.29 -8.49 14.90
N GLU A 240 11.36 -9.44 15.00
CA GLU A 240 9.95 -9.17 15.31
C GLU A 240 9.18 -10.43 15.75
N PRO A 241 8.12 -10.30 16.58
CA PRO A 241 7.37 -11.43 17.10
C PRO A 241 6.44 -12.11 16.08
N ARG A 242 6.05 -11.39 15.03
CA ARG A 242 5.20 -11.85 13.94
C ARG A 242 5.95 -11.66 12.63
N GLN A 243 6.06 -12.68 11.79
CA GLN A 243 6.64 -12.54 10.46
C GLN A 243 5.72 -11.66 9.60
N SER A 244 6.11 -10.41 9.44
CA SER A 244 5.50 -9.44 8.54
C SER A 244 5.88 -9.73 7.08
N LEU A 245 5.34 -8.99 6.10
CA LEU A 245 5.84 -9.10 4.72
C LEU A 245 7.31 -8.69 4.67
N THR A 246 7.70 -7.73 5.50
CA THR A 246 9.09 -7.30 5.66
C THR A 246 9.94 -8.46 6.19
N GLY A 247 9.52 -9.12 7.28
CA GLY A 247 10.22 -10.29 7.83
C GLY A 247 10.25 -11.50 6.89
N ALA A 248 9.25 -11.68 6.03
CA ALA A 248 9.24 -12.73 5.02
C ALA A 248 10.31 -12.54 3.93
N ASN A 249 10.77 -11.31 3.72
CA ASN A 249 11.86 -10.99 2.80
C ASN A 249 13.23 -10.94 3.49
N ALA A 250 13.31 -11.16 4.82
CA ALA A 250 14.58 -11.22 5.52
C ALA A 250 15.35 -12.51 5.19
N ASP A 251 16.67 -12.41 5.15
CA ASP A 251 17.54 -13.60 5.15
C ASP A 251 17.44 -14.33 6.49
N GLN A 252 17.23 -13.56 7.56
CA GLN A 252 17.01 -14.09 8.90
C GLN A 252 15.85 -13.35 9.59
N TRP A 253 14.77 -14.08 9.85
CA TRP A 253 13.70 -13.65 10.75
C TRP A 253 13.97 -14.16 12.17
N VAL A 254 14.16 -13.22 13.10
CA VAL A 254 14.45 -13.49 14.50
C VAL A 254 13.18 -13.24 15.30
N ARG A 255 12.46 -14.34 15.59
CA ARG A 255 11.22 -14.30 16.37
C ARG A 255 11.52 -14.10 17.85
N ASN A 256 11.29 -12.90 18.37
CA ASN A 256 11.39 -12.58 19.80
C ASN A 256 10.02 -12.61 20.49
N ALA A 257 10.02 -12.62 21.82
CA ALA A 257 8.84 -12.37 22.62
C ALA A 257 8.37 -10.91 22.42
N PRO A 258 7.05 -10.65 22.25
CA PRO A 258 6.56 -9.30 22.04
C PRO A 258 6.98 -8.34 23.16
N GLY A 259 7.53 -7.18 22.80
CA GLY A 259 7.93 -6.16 23.77
C GLY A 259 9.34 -6.36 24.33
N THR A 260 10.17 -7.19 23.71
CA THR A 260 11.59 -7.36 24.08
C THR A 260 12.55 -6.75 23.06
N GLU A 261 12.06 -6.07 22.02
CA GLU A 261 12.85 -5.55 20.90
C GLU A 261 13.94 -4.58 21.39
N ALA A 262 13.60 -3.70 22.36
CA ALA A 262 14.56 -2.76 22.96
C ALA A 262 15.70 -3.49 23.68
N ALA A 263 15.38 -4.51 24.49
CA ALA A 263 16.36 -5.32 25.19
C ALA A 263 17.28 -6.08 24.22
N VAL A 264 16.72 -6.63 23.13
CA VAL A 264 17.49 -7.30 22.08
C VAL A 264 18.44 -6.32 21.38
N ALA A 265 17.98 -5.13 21.00
CA ALA A 265 18.82 -4.10 20.38
C ALA A 265 19.98 -3.69 21.29
N LEU A 266 19.73 -3.52 22.58
CA LEU A 266 20.75 -3.19 23.57
C LEU A 266 21.74 -4.34 23.81
N ALA A 267 21.28 -5.59 23.82
CA ALA A 267 22.16 -6.75 23.91
C ALA A 267 23.09 -6.86 22.70
N VAL A 268 22.58 -6.60 21.49
CA VAL A 268 23.40 -6.53 20.27
C VAL A 268 24.44 -5.41 20.38
N LEU A 269 24.05 -4.22 20.84
CA LEU A 269 24.99 -3.09 21.05
C LEU A 269 26.10 -3.46 22.03
N LYS A 270 25.76 -4.10 23.16
CA LYS A 270 26.74 -4.57 24.14
C LYS A 270 27.71 -5.57 23.51
N LEU A 271 27.20 -6.61 22.84
CA LEU A 271 28.02 -7.64 22.20
C LEU A 271 28.93 -7.06 21.11
N MET A 272 28.47 -6.07 20.34
CA MET A 272 29.28 -5.38 19.32
C MET A 272 30.44 -4.60 19.93
N THR A 273 30.17 -3.85 21.01
CA THR A 273 31.18 -2.99 21.65
C THR A 273 32.21 -3.80 22.44
N GLU A 274 31.78 -4.86 23.15
CA GLU A 274 32.67 -5.80 23.84
C GLU A 274 33.50 -6.64 22.84
N GLY A 275 32.87 -7.10 21.76
CA GLY A 275 33.52 -7.87 20.69
C GLY A 275 34.44 -7.06 19.77
N GLY A 276 34.47 -5.73 19.91
CA GLY A 276 35.33 -4.83 19.12
C GLY A 276 34.88 -4.59 17.69
N SER A 277 33.68 -5.02 17.30
CA SER A 277 33.09 -4.73 15.98
C SER A 277 32.38 -3.38 15.92
N GLY A 278 31.98 -2.83 17.08
CA GLY A 278 31.45 -1.48 17.25
C GLY A 278 32.34 -0.57 18.11
N ASP A 279 32.14 0.74 17.99
CA ASP A 279 32.89 1.75 18.75
C ASP A 279 32.63 1.65 20.27
N ARG A 280 33.71 1.39 21.03
CA ARG A 280 33.68 1.18 22.48
C ARG A 280 33.15 2.37 23.27
N ARG A 281 33.13 3.59 22.72
CA ARG A 281 32.57 4.76 23.43
C ARG A 281 31.09 4.59 23.80
N PHE A 282 30.38 3.68 23.11
CA PHE A 282 28.97 3.39 23.36
C PHE A 282 28.73 2.21 24.32
N ALA A 283 29.79 1.54 24.80
CA ALA A 283 29.66 0.38 25.69
C ALA A 283 28.93 0.72 27.01
N GLU A 284 29.17 1.93 27.54
CA GLU A 284 28.57 2.38 28.80
C GLU A 284 27.03 2.42 28.74
N ALA A 285 26.45 2.76 27.57
CA ALA A 285 25.01 2.85 27.40
C ALA A 285 24.29 1.51 27.61
N ALA A 286 24.96 0.39 27.33
CA ALA A 286 24.46 -0.96 27.50
C ALA A 286 25.17 -1.73 28.63
N ALA A 287 25.90 -1.05 29.52
CA ALA A 287 26.70 -1.69 30.57
C ALA A 287 25.85 -2.56 31.52
N GLY A 288 24.63 -2.12 31.85
CA GLY A 288 23.70 -2.82 32.73
C GLY A 288 22.93 -3.99 32.10
N ILE A 289 23.17 -4.28 30.83
CA ILE A 289 22.46 -5.33 30.08
C ILE A 289 23.21 -6.65 30.24
N ASP A 290 22.48 -7.71 30.56
CA ASP A 290 23.00 -9.09 30.53
C ASP A 290 22.44 -9.81 29.30
N PRO A 291 23.27 -10.08 28.26
CA PRO A 291 22.82 -10.78 27.06
C PRO A 291 22.24 -12.17 27.32
N LYS A 292 22.66 -12.87 28.38
CA LYS A 292 22.11 -14.19 28.73
C LYS A 292 20.68 -14.05 29.23
N LYS A 293 20.45 -13.11 30.14
CA LYS A 293 19.11 -12.79 30.63
C LYS A 293 18.19 -12.32 29.49
N VAL A 294 18.68 -11.46 28.59
CA VAL A 294 17.91 -11.03 27.41
C VAL A 294 17.57 -12.21 26.51
N ALA A 295 18.49 -13.16 26.31
CA ALA A 295 18.22 -14.37 25.53
C ALA A 295 17.10 -15.21 26.15
N GLU A 296 17.07 -15.36 27.47
CA GLU A 296 16.02 -16.06 28.21
C GLU A 296 14.66 -15.34 28.10
N GLU A 297 14.62 -14.02 28.35
CA GLU A 297 13.39 -13.23 28.35
C GLU A 297 12.78 -13.03 26.96
N SER A 298 13.63 -12.83 25.94
CA SER A 298 13.19 -12.66 24.55
C SER A 298 12.92 -13.97 23.82
N GLY A 299 13.40 -15.10 24.36
CA GLY A 299 13.39 -16.39 23.66
C GLY A 299 14.33 -16.44 22.44
N VAL A 300 15.16 -15.42 22.22
CA VAL A 300 16.16 -15.39 21.15
C VAL A 300 17.45 -16.04 21.66
N PRO A 301 17.97 -17.11 21.01
CA PRO A 301 19.19 -17.76 21.48
C PRO A 301 20.38 -16.78 21.58
N LEU A 302 21.20 -16.93 22.63
CA LEU A 302 22.38 -16.08 22.81
C LEU A 302 23.33 -16.12 21.60
N GLU A 303 23.49 -17.29 20.98
CA GLU A 303 24.28 -17.46 19.75
C GLU A 303 23.71 -16.61 18.61
N THR A 304 22.39 -16.53 18.48
CA THR A 304 21.74 -15.67 17.50
C THR A 304 22.06 -14.20 17.76
N LEU A 305 22.01 -13.74 19.02
CA LEU A 305 22.39 -12.36 19.38
C LEU A 305 23.85 -12.07 19.03
N GLN A 306 24.76 -13.01 19.29
CA GLN A 306 26.17 -12.90 18.92
C GLN A 306 26.38 -12.87 17.41
N ASN A 307 25.65 -13.68 16.65
CA ASN A 307 25.69 -13.69 15.19
C ASN A 307 25.20 -12.36 14.60
N ILE A 308 24.13 -11.79 15.13
CA ILE A 308 23.63 -10.47 14.72
C ILE A 308 24.69 -9.40 14.99
N ALA A 309 25.27 -9.39 16.20
CA ALA A 309 26.31 -8.43 16.58
C ALA A 309 27.56 -8.52 15.69
N ARG A 310 27.99 -9.74 15.32
CA ARG A 310 29.10 -9.93 14.39
C ARG A 310 28.75 -9.45 12.97
N THR A 311 27.59 -9.84 12.47
CA THR A 311 27.15 -9.54 11.10
C THR A 311 26.95 -8.04 10.91
N PHE A 312 26.20 -7.40 11.79
CA PHE A 312 25.94 -5.96 11.70
C PHE A 312 27.17 -5.13 12.04
N GLY A 313 27.93 -5.48 13.08
CA GLY A 313 29.16 -4.76 13.43
C GLY A 313 30.29 -4.90 12.41
N GLY A 314 30.28 -5.96 11.60
CA GLY A 314 31.21 -6.15 10.49
C GLY A 314 30.87 -5.36 9.21
N ALA A 315 29.64 -4.87 9.07
CA ALA A 315 29.15 -4.21 7.86
C ALA A 315 29.82 -2.83 7.63
N ARG A 316 30.11 -2.48 6.37
CA ARG A 316 30.75 -1.20 6.01
C ARG A 316 30.11 -0.61 4.74
N PRO A 317 28.94 0.05 4.81
CA PRO A 317 28.18 0.43 6.01
C PRO A 317 27.01 -0.51 6.32
N GLY A 318 26.54 -0.48 7.57
CA GLY A 318 25.27 -1.10 7.96
C GLY A 318 24.12 -0.08 7.99
N LEU A 319 22.90 -0.56 8.22
CA LEU A 319 21.73 0.27 8.52
C LEU A 319 20.87 -0.43 9.59
N ALA A 320 20.84 0.13 10.80
CA ALA A 320 19.88 -0.29 11.83
C ALA A 320 18.62 0.58 11.76
N ILE A 321 17.43 -0.03 11.85
CA ILE A 321 16.15 0.69 11.86
C ILE A 321 15.17 0.07 12.87
N GLY A 322 14.13 0.80 13.24
CA GLY A 322 13.05 0.27 14.05
C GLY A 322 11.81 1.16 14.03
N GLY A 323 10.86 0.86 14.91
CA GLY A 323 9.71 1.75 15.16
C GLY A 323 8.54 1.49 14.22
N GLY A 324 8.34 0.25 13.77
CA GLY A 324 7.07 -0.13 13.15
C GLY A 324 5.95 -0.17 14.18
N VAL A 325 4.73 0.06 13.70
CA VAL A 325 3.53 0.22 14.53
C VAL A 325 3.27 -1.01 15.40
N ALA A 326 3.48 -2.21 14.83
CA ALA A 326 3.20 -3.50 15.48
C ALA A 326 4.00 -3.75 16.77
N VAL A 327 5.17 -3.14 16.91
CA VAL A 327 6.06 -3.28 18.09
C VAL A 327 6.15 -2.00 18.92
N THR A 328 5.37 -0.99 18.58
CA THR A 328 5.39 0.31 19.27
C THR A 328 4.60 0.20 20.58
N GLY A 329 5.31 0.03 21.69
CA GLY A 329 4.76 0.00 23.05
C GLY A 329 5.28 1.13 23.94
N SER A 330 5.18 0.97 25.26
CA SER A 330 5.60 1.96 26.28
C SER A 330 7.11 2.26 26.33
N GLN A 331 7.91 1.60 25.50
CA GLN A 331 9.36 1.70 25.43
C GLN A 331 9.86 2.01 24.01
N ALA A 332 8.95 2.47 23.14
CA ALA A 332 9.26 2.73 21.74
C ALA A 332 10.43 3.71 21.60
N THR A 333 10.49 4.75 22.46
CA THR A 333 11.60 5.71 22.42
C THR A 333 12.93 5.06 22.81
N GLN A 334 12.94 4.18 23.81
CA GLN A 334 14.15 3.47 24.24
C GLN A 334 14.68 2.53 23.15
N LEU A 335 13.79 1.81 22.45
CA LEU A 335 14.17 1.03 21.27
C LEU A 335 14.84 1.93 20.21
N GLN A 336 14.25 3.09 19.90
CA GLN A 336 14.82 3.99 18.90
C GLN A 336 16.15 4.59 19.35
N THR A 337 16.32 4.89 20.64
CA THR A 337 17.62 5.31 21.19
C THR A 337 18.65 4.19 21.02
N ALA A 338 18.32 2.94 21.31
CA ALA A 338 19.21 1.81 21.08
C ALA A 338 19.59 1.65 19.59
N VAL A 339 18.64 1.80 18.68
CA VAL A 339 18.86 1.79 17.21
C VAL A 339 19.80 2.93 16.77
N ASN A 340 19.62 4.13 17.32
CA ASN A 340 20.50 5.26 17.06
C ASN A 340 21.95 4.96 17.52
N LEU A 341 22.10 4.36 18.69
CA LEU A 341 23.41 3.98 19.22
C LEU A 341 24.06 2.84 18.42
N LEU A 342 23.30 1.87 17.92
CA LEU A 342 23.80 0.84 16.99
C LEU A 342 24.37 1.47 15.72
N ASN A 343 23.65 2.41 15.11
CA ASN A 343 24.13 3.13 13.92
C ASN A 343 25.34 4.00 14.22
N ALA A 344 25.36 4.68 15.37
CA ALA A 344 26.50 5.49 15.80
C ALA A 344 27.74 4.62 16.05
N ALA A 345 27.58 3.48 16.71
CA ALA A 345 28.65 2.53 17.03
C ALA A 345 29.24 1.85 15.78
N ALA A 346 28.41 1.62 14.76
CA ALA A 346 28.83 1.08 13.47
C ALA A 346 29.38 2.16 12.49
N GLY A 347 29.30 3.46 12.84
CA GLY A 347 29.80 4.54 11.99
C GLY A 347 28.94 4.82 10.75
N ASN A 348 27.62 4.64 10.89
CA ASN A 348 26.62 4.73 9.83
C ASN A 348 25.99 6.14 9.66
N LEU A 349 26.18 7.04 10.64
CA LEU A 349 25.65 8.40 10.61
C LEU A 349 26.24 9.20 9.44
N GLY A 350 25.38 9.89 8.68
CA GLY A 350 25.74 10.60 7.46
C GLY A 350 25.95 9.70 6.23
N LYS A 351 26.00 8.37 6.41
CA LYS A 351 26.14 7.40 5.32
C LYS A 351 24.81 6.76 4.97
N THR A 352 24.23 5.98 5.89
CA THR A 352 22.96 5.27 5.70
C THR A 352 21.82 5.86 6.52
N VAL A 353 22.13 6.57 7.61
CA VAL A 353 21.17 7.43 8.33
C VAL A 353 21.53 8.88 8.05
N ARG A 354 20.67 9.60 7.32
CA ARG A 354 20.93 10.95 6.82
C ARG A 354 19.88 11.93 7.35
N PHE A 355 20.35 12.94 8.06
CA PHE A 355 19.55 14.10 8.44
C PHE A 355 19.68 15.19 7.38
N GLY A 356 18.63 16.01 7.22
CA GLY A 356 18.54 17.01 6.16
C GLY A 356 17.32 16.75 5.29
N PRO A 357 17.31 15.71 4.44
CA PRO A 357 16.11 15.29 3.70
C PRO A 357 15.07 14.60 4.62
N ASP A 358 14.68 15.28 5.69
CA ASP A 358 13.84 14.74 6.75
C ASP A 358 12.40 14.55 6.26
N HIS A 359 11.76 13.44 6.67
CA HIS A 359 10.42 13.09 6.20
C HIS A 359 9.31 13.97 6.82
N ALA A 360 8.22 14.14 6.04
CA ALA A 360 7.04 14.93 6.40
C ALA A 360 6.43 14.63 7.79
N TYR A 361 6.57 13.40 8.29
CA TYR A 361 6.03 12.94 9.56
C TYR A 361 6.47 13.79 10.77
N GLY A 362 7.59 14.50 10.67
CA GLY A 362 8.02 15.50 11.66
C GLY A 362 6.99 16.60 11.93
N ARG A 363 6.05 16.83 11.01
CA ARG A 363 5.01 17.87 11.09
C ARG A 363 3.67 17.39 11.65
N ALA A 364 3.54 16.08 11.94
CA ALA A 364 2.34 15.56 12.60
C ALA A 364 2.27 16.03 14.06
N THR A 365 1.04 16.24 14.55
CA THR A 365 0.80 16.60 15.94
C THR A 365 0.99 15.36 16.82
N PRO A 366 1.81 15.42 17.88
CA PRO A 366 2.03 14.27 18.76
C PRO A 366 0.72 13.74 19.33
N TYR A 367 0.59 12.41 19.44
CA TYR A 367 -0.60 11.75 19.98
C TYR A 367 -1.04 12.29 21.36
N ALA A 368 -0.11 12.63 22.25
CA ALA A 368 -0.45 13.25 23.54
C ALA A 368 -1.25 14.57 23.40
N GLU A 369 -0.98 15.39 22.38
CA GLU A 369 -1.74 16.61 22.10
C GLU A 369 -3.08 16.31 21.43
N VAL A 370 -3.16 15.25 20.62
CA VAL A 370 -4.44 14.72 20.10
C VAL A 370 -5.33 14.28 21.27
N ALA A 371 -4.78 13.52 22.23
CA ALA A 371 -5.50 13.07 23.41
C ALA A 371 -6.02 14.25 24.26
N LYS A 372 -5.23 15.32 24.40
CA LYS A 372 -5.67 16.57 25.05
C LYS A 372 -6.84 17.23 24.32
N LEU A 373 -6.88 17.20 22.99
CA LEU A 373 -8.04 17.70 22.23
C LEU A 373 -9.29 16.84 22.52
N VAL A 374 -9.15 15.51 22.56
CA VAL A 374 -10.25 14.61 22.92
C VAL A 374 -10.79 14.91 24.31
N GLN A 375 -9.90 15.15 25.28
CA GLN A 375 -10.29 15.55 26.63
C GLN A 375 -11.00 16.92 26.65
N ALA A 376 -10.52 17.90 25.90
CA ALA A 376 -11.16 19.22 25.78
C ALA A 376 -12.57 19.13 25.17
N MET A 377 -12.78 18.27 24.16
CA MET A 377 -14.11 17.98 23.63
C MET A 377 -15.00 17.34 24.69
N ALA A 378 -14.49 16.35 25.43
CA ALA A 378 -15.23 15.66 26.48
C ALA A 378 -15.64 16.58 27.66
N ALA A 379 -14.83 17.61 27.93
CA ALA A 379 -15.05 18.64 28.94
C ALA A 379 -15.96 19.78 28.46
N GLY A 380 -16.37 19.80 27.18
CA GLY A 380 -17.24 20.84 26.62
C GLY A 380 -16.51 22.16 26.30
N GLU A 381 -15.18 22.15 26.19
CA GLU A 381 -14.41 23.35 25.82
C GLU A 381 -14.53 23.71 24.33
N ILE A 382 -14.83 22.72 23.50
CA ILE A 382 -14.92 22.87 22.05
C ILE A 382 -16.38 23.08 21.65
N ALA A 383 -16.68 24.24 21.06
CA ALA A 383 -18.01 24.58 20.56
C ALA A 383 -18.17 24.20 19.07
N VAL A 384 -17.13 24.43 18.27
CA VAL A 384 -17.08 24.10 16.84
C VAL A 384 -15.87 23.23 16.54
N LEU A 385 -16.11 22.05 15.97
CA LEU A 385 -15.07 21.14 15.47
C LEU A 385 -15.15 21.07 13.94
N VAL A 386 -14.03 21.35 13.28
CA VAL A 386 -13.87 21.21 11.82
C VAL A 386 -12.95 20.04 11.55
N LEU A 387 -13.42 19.06 10.78
CA LEU A 387 -12.68 17.86 10.40
C LEU A 387 -12.41 17.90 8.90
N GLY A 388 -11.15 17.80 8.52
CA GLY A 388 -10.70 17.75 7.13
C GLY A 388 -10.97 16.40 6.44
N PRO A 389 -10.76 16.33 5.11
CA PRO A 389 -10.97 15.11 4.33
C PRO A 389 -10.14 13.94 4.85
N GLY A 390 -10.80 12.77 4.98
CA GLY A 390 -10.17 11.52 5.41
C GLY A 390 -9.78 11.45 6.89
N VAL A 391 -10.19 12.42 7.70
CA VAL A 391 -9.99 12.41 9.16
C VAL A 391 -11.09 11.60 9.83
N ASN A 392 -10.76 10.41 10.36
CA ASN A 392 -11.72 9.51 11.00
C ASN A 392 -11.30 9.08 12.44
N PRO A 393 -11.16 10.02 13.40
CA PRO A 393 -10.73 9.73 14.78
C PRO A 393 -11.66 8.76 15.53
N ALA A 394 -12.93 8.65 15.16
CA ALA A 394 -13.83 7.65 15.76
C ALA A 394 -13.41 6.20 15.43
N PHE A 395 -12.72 5.99 14.30
CA PHE A 395 -12.24 4.69 13.85
C PHE A 395 -10.74 4.49 14.11
N THR A 396 -9.91 5.54 13.94
CA THR A 396 -8.45 5.41 13.95
C THR A 396 -7.79 5.58 15.31
N LEU A 397 -8.47 6.20 16.29
CA LEU A 397 -7.92 6.38 17.64
C LEU A 397 -8.22 5.17 18.55
N PRO A 398 -7.36 4.89 19.55
CA PRO A 398 -7.61 3.84 20.53
C PRO A 398 -8.97 3.99 21.24
N GLY A 399 -9.70 2.89 21.39
CA GLY A 399 -11.03 2.87 22.01
C GLY A 399 -11.05 3.46 23.42
N GLY A 400 -9.97 3.26 24.19
CA GLY A 400 -9.81 3.84 25.52
C GLY A 400 -9.79 5.38 25.57
N LEU A 401 -9.56 6.07 24.46
CA LEU A 401 -9.67 7.54 24.39
C LEU A 401 -11.12 8.03 24.27
N LYS A 402 -12.06 7.16 23.86
CA LYS A 402 -13.48 7.50 23.72
C LYS A 402 -13.72 8.69 22.79
N ALA A 403 -12.97 8.76 21.68
CA ALA A 403 -13.02 9.87 20.74
C ALA A 403 -14.43 10.11 20.16
N ALA A 404 -15.15 9.05 19.79
CA ALA A 404 -16.53 9.15 19.30
C ALA A 404 -17.48 9.79 20.33
N GLU A 405 -17.39 9.37 21.60
CA GLU A 405 -18.18 9.93 22.70
C GLU A 405 -17.84 11.41 22.94
N ALA A 406 -16.57 11.79 22.80
CA ALA A 406 -16.13 13.17 22.94
C ALA A 406 -16.62 14.06 21.78
N ILE A 407 -16.55 13.58 20.54
CA ILE A 407 -17.04 14.29 19.36
C ILE A 407 -18.55 14.53 19.46
N ALA A 408 -19.31 13.53 19.93
CA ALA A 408 -20.75 13.65 20.10
C ALA A 408 -21.19 14.72 21.10
N LYS A 409 -20.30 15.18 22.00
CA LYS A 409 -20.56 16.28 22.93
C LYS A 409 -20.31 17.66 22.34
N VAL A 410 -19.62 17.76 21.21
CA VAL A 410 -19.33 19.05 20.57
C VAL A 410 -20.63 19.60 19.96
N PRO A 411 -21.06 20.84 20.33
CA PRO A 411 -22.32 21.41 19.87
C PRO A 411 -22.48 21.52 18.36
N PHE A 412 -21.37 21.75 17.63
CA PHE A 412 -21.40 21.82 16.18
C PHE A 412 -20.14 21.18 15.57
N VAL A 413 -20.36 20.18 14.71
CA VAL A 413 -19.29 19.40 14.07
C VAL A 413 -19.49 19.49 12.56
N VAL A 414 -18.45 19.96 11.86
CA VAL A 414 -18.40 20.02 10.40
C VAL A 414 -17.39 19.00 9.91
N SER A 415 -17.82 18.11 9.02
CA SER A 415 -16.96 17.11 8.40
C SER A 415 -16.85 17.38 6.90
N PHE A 416 -15.64 17.67 6.44
CA PHE A 416 -15.28 17.61 5.03
C PHE A 416 -14.98 16.15 4.70
N ALA A 417 -15.78 15.54 3.82
CA ALA A 417 -15.65 14.12 3.55
C ALA A 417 -16.04 13.79 2.11
N ASN A 418 -15.36 12.80 1.55
CA ASN A 418 -15.71 12.24 0.25
C ASN A 418 -16.73 11.09 0.40
N LEU A 419 -16.62 10.30 1.47
CA LEU A 419 -17.42 9.09 1.71
C LEU A 419 -18.01 9.14 3.12
N PRO A 420 -19.14 8.46 3.35
CA PRO A 420 -19.63 8.25 4.70
C PRO A 420 -18.71 7.30 5.47
N ASP A 421 -18.40 7.67 6.71
CA ASP A 421 -17.59 6.93 7.68
C ASP A 421 -18.10 7.13 9.12
N GLU A 422 -17.46 6.47 10.09
CA GLU A 422 -17.82 6.50 11.51
C GLU A 422 -17.80 7.91 12.12
N THR A 423 -16.93 8.79 11.64
CA THR A 423 -16.83 10.17 12.13
C THR A 423 -17.85 11.08 11.46
N THR A 424 -18.08 10.94 10.16
CA THR A 424 -19.14 11.68 9.45
C THR A 424 -20.52 11.39 10.06
N ALA A 425 -20.74 10.16 10.54
CA ALA A 425 -21.96 9.75 11.24
C ALA A 425 -22.19 10.51 12.56
N LEU A 426 -21.20 11.25 13.07
CA LEU A 426 -21.29 12.13 14.25
C LEU A 426 -21.38 13.62 13.90
N ALA A 427 -21.25 13.99 12.62
CA ALA A 427 -21.23 15.40 12.18
C ALA A 427 -22.62 16.04 12.17
N HIS A 428 -22.68 17.35 12.36
CA HIS A 428 -23.91 18.15 12.23
C HIS A 428 -24.09 18.67 10.80
N LEU A 429 -22.97 18.94 10.12
CA LEU A 429 -22.91 19.37 8.73
C LEU A 429 -21.81 18.56 8.02
N ILE A 430 -22.17 17.93 6.91
CA ILE A 430 -21.25 17.21 6.04
C ILE A 430 -21.09 18.01 4.75
N LEU A 431 -19.86 18.30 4.38
CA LEU A 431 -19.49 19.06 3.19
C LEU A 431 -18.68 18.14 2.26
N PRO A 432 -19.24 17.75 1.09
CA PRO A 432 -18.51 16.96 0.12
C PRO A 432 -17.25 17.69 -0.36
N ASP A 433 -16.10 17.12 -0.03
CA ASP A 433 -14.81 17.62 -0.50
C ASP A 433 -14.47 17.04 -1.88
N THR A 434 -13.58 17.69 -2.62
CA THR A 434 -13.07 17.16 -3.88
C THR A 434 -12.03 16.05 -3.63
N HIS A 435 -11.92 15.10 -4.56
CA HIS A 435 -10.87 14.09 -4.52
C HIS A 435 -9.54 14.74 -4.92
N TRP A 436 -8.40 14.22 -4.50
CA TRP A 436 -7.09 14.80 -4.84
C TRP A 436 -6.79 14.84 -6.36
N LEU A 437 -7.51 14.06 -7.18
CA LEU A 437 -7.48 14.13 -8.65
C LEU A 437 -8.33 15.27 -9.25
N GLU A 438 -9.14 15.94 -8.44
CA GLU A 438 -10.06 17.03 -8.80
C GLU A 438 -9.69 18.35 -8.11
N SER A 439 -8.63 18.35 -7.29
CA SER A 439 -8.24 19.48 -6.44
C SER A 439 -6.88 20.03 -6.83
N TRP A 440 -6.75 21.36 -6.76
CA TRP A 440 -5.46 22.00 -6.62
C TRP A 440 -4.87 21.79 -5.23
N GLY A 441 -3.55 21.72 -5.12
CA GLY A 441 -2.83 21.66 -3.85
C GLY A 441 -1.34 21.41 -4.04
N ASP A 442 -0.69 21.06 -2.95
CA ASP A 442 0.73 20.75 -2.90
C ASP A 442 1.03 19.86 -1.68
N TYR A 443 2.10 19.10 -1.76
CA TYR A 443 2.54 18.23 -0.68
C TYR A 443 4.05 18.05 -0.69
N THR A 444 4.68 18.12 0.48
CA THR A 444 6.12 17.89 0.62
C THR A 444 6.36 16.50 1.19
N ALA A 445 6.92 15.56 0.42
CA ALA A 445 7.13 14.18 0.90
C ALA A 445 8.25 14.10 1.96
N HIS A 446 9.36 14.78 1.68
CA HIS A 446 10.47 15.04 2.59
C HIS A 446 11.14 16.36 2.15
N GLU A 447 12.00 16.92 2.99
CA GLU A 447 12.70 18.16 2.64
C GLU A 447 13.39 18.04 1.28
N GLY A 448 13.27 19.10 0.47
CA GLY A 448 13.77 19.13 -0.91
C GLY A 448 12.78 18.62 -1.97
N VAL A 449 11.69 17.93 -1.60
CA VAL A 449 10.74 17.36 -2.56
C VAL A 449 9.36 17.99 -2.41
N PHE A 450 9.10 19.05 -3.18
CA PHE A 450 7.86 19.83 -3.16
C PHE A 450 6.96 19.42 -4.33
N GLY A 451 6.01 18.52 -4.08
CA GLY A 451 5.07 18.05 -5.10
C GLY A 451 3.92 19.02 -5.30
N LEU A 452 3.56 19.27 -6.55
CA LEU A 452 2.39 20.09 -6.91
C LEU A 452 1.23 19.15 -7.28
N MET A 453 0.06 19.40 -6.70
CA MET A 453 -1.16 18.66 -6.98
C MET A 453 -2.03 19.48 -7.92
N GLN A 454 -2.19 19.00 -9.14
CA GLN A 454 -3.09 19.59 -10.11
C GLN A 454 -4.35 18.73 -10.28
N PRO A 455 -5.51 19.36 -10.49
CA PRO A 455 -6.70 18.64 -10.90
C PRO A 455 -6.44 18.04 -12.29
N THR A 456 -6.69 16.74 -12.40
CA THR A 456 -6.52 15.96 -13.63
C THR A 456 -7.85 15.76 -14.36
N MET A 457 -8.96 16.17 -13.74
CA MET A 457 -10.29 16.25 -14.30
C MET A 457 -11.18 17.18 -13.47
N LYS A 458 -12.38 17.50 -13.97
CA LYS A 458 -13.39 18.23 -13.21
C LYS A 458 -14.03 17.35 -12.14
N PRO A 459 -14.59 17.94 -11.05
CA PRO A 459 -15.32 17.20 -10.04
C PRO A 459 -16.45 16.33 -10.63
N VAL A 460 -16.48 15.06 -10.23
CA VAL A 460 -17.52 14.08 -10.63
C VAL A 460 -18.82 14.30 -9.86
N ARG A 461 -18.73 14.85 -8.64
CA ARG A 461 -19.84 15.15 -7.75
C ARG A 461 -19.95 16.67 -7.55
N ASP A 462 -21.08 17.12 -7.00
CA ASP A 462 -21.24 18.52 -6.55
C ASP A 462 -20.48 18.72 -5.22
N SER A 463 -19.16 18.73 -5.35
CA SER A 463 -18.17 18.85 -4.27
C SER A 463 -17.32 20.10 -4.47
N ARG A 464 -16.90 20.74 -3.38
CA ARG A 464 -16.01 21.91 -3.40
C ARG A 464 -14.79 21.65 -2.53
N PRO A 465 -13.58 22.06 -2.96
CA PRO A 465 -12.38 21.88 -2.16
C PRO A 465 -12.47 22.63 -0.84
N MET A 466 -12.04 21.99 0.25
CA MET A 466 -12.07 22.53 1.61
C MET A 466 -11.49 23.95 1.69
N GLY A 467 -10.38 24.21 1.01
CA GLY A 467 -9.74 25.53 0.99
C GLY A 467 -10.67 26.66 0.51
N ASP A 468 -11.44 26.42 -0.56
CA ASP A 468 -12.37 27.42 -1.10
C ASP A 468 -13.53 27.68 -0.12
N VAL A 469 -14.08 26.61 0.45
CA VAL A 469 -15.18 26.71 1.41
C VAL A 469 -14.76 27.47 2.66
N LEU A 470 -13.56 27.21 3.18
CA LEU A 470 -13.03 27.91 4.34
C LEU A 470 -12.79 29.39 4.08
N LEU A 471 -12.25 29.74 2.90
CA LEU A 471 -12.05 31.13 2.50
C LEU A 471 -13.37 31.91 2.50
N VAL A 472 -14.43 31.35 1.90
CA VAL A 472 -15.75 31.99 1.84
C VAL A 472 -16.40 32.06 3.23
N ALA A 473 -16.46 30.95 3.96
CA ALA A 473 -17.12 30.88 5.27
C ALA A 473 -16.43 31.78 6.30
N ALA A 474 -15.09 31.82 6.32
CA ALA A 474 -14.35 32.70 7.22
C ALA A 474 -14.56 34.17 6.89
N ARG A 475 -14.53 34.56 5.61
CA ARG A 475 -14.80 35.96 5.22
C ARG A 475 -16.18 36.42 5.69
N SER A 476 -17.19 35.58 5.50
CA SER A 476 -18.55 35.84 5.99
C SER A 476 -18.58 35.99 7.52
N ALA A 477 -17.97 35.07 8.26
CA ALA A 477 -17.89 35.14 9.72
C ALA A 477 -17.09 36.34 10.24
N LEU A 478 -16.08 36.79 9.48
CA LEU A 478 -15.24 37.92 9.84
C LEU A 478 -15.87 39.27 9.49
N GLY A 479 -16.82 39.31 8.55
CA GLY A 479 -17.38 40.54 7.98
C GLY A 479 -16.42 41.22 7.00
N THR A 480 -15.64 40.44 6.25
CA THR A 480 -14.63 40.94 5.29
C THR A 480 -14.97 40.54 3.86
N GLU A 481 -14.57 41.35 2.89
CA GLU A 481 -14.74 41.09 1.46
C GLU A 481 -13.50 40.43 0.84
N GLU A 482 -13.66 39.88 -0.37
CA GLU A 482 -12.53 39.44 -1.19
C GLU A 482 -11.51 40.58 -1.38
N GLY A 483 -10.22 40.25 -1.37
CA GLY A 483 -9.12 41.21 -1.41
C GLY A 483 -8.80 41.90 -0.09
N LYS A 484 -9.60 41.70 0.97
CA LYS A 484 -9.42 42.33 2.29
C LYS A 484 -9.28 41.30 3.41
N GLY A 485 -8.80 41.77 4.57
CA GLY A 485 -8.71 40.97 5.79
C GLY A 485 -7.59 39.91 5.76
N PRO A 486 -7.62 38.95 6.71
CA PRO A 486 -6.57 37.94 6.85
C PRO A 486 -6.62 36.82 5.79
N LEU A 487 -7.74 36.72 5.05
CA LEU A 487 -8.02 35.67 4.05
C LEU A 487 -8.52 36.28 2.71
N PRO A 488 -7.71 37.11 2.03
CA PRO A 488 -8.14 37.92 0.88
C PRO A 488 -8.35 37.16 -0.43
N TRP A 489 -7.86 35.92 -0.58
CA TRP A 489 -7.86 35.23 -1.88
C TRP A 489 -9.26 34.77 -2.33
N PRO A 490 -9.59 34.87 -3.63
CA PRO A 490 -10.86 34.40 -4.17
C PRO A 490 -11.05 32.89 -4.01
N SER A 491 -9.99 32.12 -4.26
CA SER A 491 -9.97 30.66 -4.22
C SER A 491 -8.65 30.14 -3.66
N PHE A 492 -8.63 28.86 -3.32
CA PHE A 492 -7.46 28.12 -2.92
C PHE A 492 -6.43 28.02 -4.04
N GLU A 493 -6.86 27.90 -5.31
CA GLU A 493 -5.94 27.94 -6.46
C GLU A 493 -5.19 29.28 -6.51
N ALA A 494 -5.90 30.41 -6.34
CA ALA A 494 -5.27 31.73 -6.33
C ALA A 494 -4.30 31.88 -5.15
N TYR A 495 -4.67 31.35 -3.98
CA TYR A 495 -3.78 31.31 -2.82
C TYR A 495 -2.53 30.45 -3.07
N LEU A 496 -2.70 29.25 -3.64
CA LEU A 496 -1.62 28.32 -3.96
C LEU A 496 -0.63 28.95 -4.95
N LYS A 497 -1.12 29.54 -6.04
CA LYS A 497 -0.28 30.26 -7.02
C LYS A 497 0.49 31.39 -6.37
N ALA A 498 -0.15 32.20 -5.52
CA ALA A 498 0.51 33.27 -4.78
C ALA A 498 1.57 32.74 -3.79
N ALA A 499 1.31 31.60 -3.13
CA ALA A 499 2.24 30.96 -2.21
C ALA A 499 3.45 30.36 -2.96
N TRP A 500 3.24 29.88 -4.19
CA TRP A 500 4.27 29.24 -5.01
C TRP A 500 5.12 30.22 -5.83
N GLU A 501 4.62 31.42 -6.14
CA GLU A 501 5.32 32.40 -6.98
C GLU A 501 6.79 32.66 -6.57
N PRO A 502 7.14 32.81 -5.27
CA PRO A 502 8.54 33.00 -4.86
C PRO A 502 9.47 31.83 -5.24
N TYR A 503 8.92 30.62 -5.37
CA TYR A 503 9.66 29.39 -5.69
C TYR A 503 9.74 29.16 -7.20
N VAL A 504 8.66 29.41 -7.95
CA VAL A 504 8.62 29.17 -9.41
C VAL A 504 9.10 30.35 -10.24
N LYS A 505 9.04 31.58 -9.72
CA LYS A 505 9.54 32.81 -10.39
C LYS A 505 9.05 32.92 -11.85
N GLY A 506 7.74 32.85 -12.05
CA GLY A 506 7.12 32.85 -13.38
C GLY A 506 7.17 31.53 -14.16
N GLN A 507 7.74 30.44 -13.61
CA GLN A 507 7.82 29.12 -14.28
C GLN A 507 6.78 28.12 -13.76
N TRP A 508 5.56 28.59 -13.50
CA TRP A 508 4.47 27.75 -12.98
C TRP A 508 4.18 26.53 -13.87
N ASP A 509 4.07 26.72 -15.19
CA ASP A 509 3.72 25.63 -16.12
C ASP A 509 4.79 24.54 -16.19
N ALA A 510 6.07 24.90 -16.08
CA ALA A 510 7.17 23.94 -16.05
C ALA A 510 7.16 23.10 -14.76
N ALA A 511 6.88 23.72 -13.61
CA ALA A 511 6.70 23.01 -12.35
C ALA A 511 5.48 22.08 -12.40
N LEU A 512 4.38 22.54 -13.00
CA LEU A 512 3.17 21.77 -13.21
C LEU A 512 3.38 20.54 -14.10
N GLN A 513 4.09 20.70 -15.22
CA GLN A 513 4.41 19.61 -16.14
C GLN A 513 5.30 18.54 -15.48
N ARG A 514 6.30 18.97 -14.70
CA ARG A 514 7.19 18.07 -13.95
C ARG A 514 6.48 17.40 -12.76
N GLY A 515 5.45 18.04 -12.22
CA GLY A 515 4.71 17.62 -11.02
C GLY A 515 5.24 18.20 -9.71
N GLY A 516 6.11 19.21 -9.76
CA GLY A 516 6.68 19.87 -8.59
C GLY A 516 8.11 20.39 -8.78
N LEU A 517 8.75 20.73 -7.65
CA LEU A 517 10.12 21.22 -7.57
C LEU A 517 10.96 20.33 -6.65
N TRP A 518 12.10 19.87 -7.17
CA TRP A 518 13.03 19.00 -6.46
C TRP A 518 14.36 19.73 -6.28
N ASN A 519 14.82 19.83 -5.04
CA ASN A 519 16.06 20.50 -4.65
C ASN A 519 16.95 19.52 -3.88
N ASP A 520 18.26 19.58 -4.11
CA ASP A 520 19.22 18.86 -3.29
C ASP A 520 19.24 19.44 -1.87
N VAL A 521 19.23 18.55 -0.89
CA VAL A 521 19.33 18.91 0.53
C VAL A 521 20.66 18.42 1.06
N ALA A 522 21.43 19.33 1.63
CA ALA A 522 22.71 18.98 2.25
C ALA A 522 22.49 18.03 3.43
N ILE A 523 23.29 16.96 3.48
CA ILE A 523 23.28 16.04 4.62
C ILE A 523 23.85 16.79 5.83
N ALA A 524 23.03 16.93 6.87
CA ALA A 524 23.46 17.54 8.11
C ALA A 524 24.42 16.60 8.86
N ALA A 525 25.60 17.12 9.20
CA ALA A 525 26.50 16.42 10.10
C ALA A 525 25.85 16.31 11.49
N VAL A 526 25.76 15.09 12.00
CA VAL A 526 25.25 14.79 13.34
C VAL A 526 26.22 13.90 14.09
N SER A 527 26.22 14.05 15.41
CA SER A 527 26.95 13.20 16.34
C SER A 527 26.09 12.97 17.57
N VAL A 528 26.40 11.95 18.34
CA VAL A 528 25.75 11.74 19.64
C VAL A 528 26.06 12.93 20.56
N THR A 529 25.02 13.60 21.04
CA THR A 529 25.10 14.79 21.90
C THR A 529 24.98 14.39 23.37
N GLY A 530 25.86 14.91 24.24
CA GLY A 530 25.76 14.73 25.69
C GLY A 530 26.40 13.44 26.24
N LYS A 531 26.28 13.24 27.56
CA LYS A 531 26.66 11.98 28.22
C LYS A 531 25.58 10.94 27.97
N LEU A 532 26.00 9.76 27.52
CA LEU A 532 25.12 8.61 27.38
C LEU A 532 24.68 8.13 28.76
N GLU A 533 23.40 8.29 29.08
CA GLU A 533 22.82 7.65 30.25
C GLU A 533 22.74 6.14 30.02
N ARG A 534 22.86 5.37 31.11
CA ARG A 534 22.66 3.93 31.06
C ARG A 534 21.21 3.64 30.73
N LEU A 535 20.99 2.91 29.65
CA LEU A 535 19.66 2.44 29.28
C LEU A 535 19.37 1.14 30.04
N ASP A 536 18.18 1.03 30.60
CA ASP A 536 17.71 -0.25 31.14
C ASP A 536 17.25 -1.17 30.00
N GLY A 537 17.10 -2.46 30.29
CA GLY A 537 16.58 -3.46 29.35
C GLY A 537 15.11 -3.78 29.61
N ALA A 538 14.31 -2.81 30.08
CA ALA A 538 12.92 -3.08 30.45
C ALA A 538 12.08 -3.55 29.25
N THR A 539 11.11 -4.43 29.53
CA THR A 539 10.18 -4.98 28.55
C THR A 539 8.82 -4.29 28.61
N ALA A 540 8.05 -4.41 27.52
CA ALA A 540 6.87 -3.58 27.36
C ALA A 540 5.80 -4.01 28.37
N LYS A 541 5.24 -3.03 29.08
CA LYS A 541 4.15 -3.31 30.02
C LYS A 541 2.85 -3.48 29.23
N LEU A 542 2.24 -4.66 29.37
CA LEU A 542 0.98 -4.99 28.72
C LEU A 542 -0.12 -5.12 29.78
N ASP A 543 -1.20 -4.34 29.65
CA ASP A 543 -2.39 -4.44 30.49
C ASP A 543 -3.25 -5.65 30.11
N GLY A 544 -3.98 -6.25 31.06
CA GLY A 544 -4.85 -7.39 30.83
C GLY A 544 -4.47 -8.65 31.60
N PRO A 545 -5.08 -9.80 31.26
CA PRO A 545 -4.98 -11.02 32.06
C PRO A 545 -3.55 -11.59 32.07
N ALA A 546 -3.15 -12.17 33.19
CA ALA A 546 -1.79 -12.69 33.40
C ALA A 546 -1.42 -13.77 32.36
N ASP A 547 -2.37 -14.66 32.07
CA ASP A 547 -2.33 -15.76 31.10
C ASP A 547 -2.78 -15.34 29.67
N GLY A 548 -3.03 -14.05 29.45
CA GLY A 548 -3.42 -13.51 28.15
C GLY A 548 -2.29 -13.49 27.12
N LEU A 549 -2.68 -13.43 25.85
CA LEU A 549 -1.79 -13.34 24.69
C LEU A 549 -1.56 -11.88 24.34
N ALA A 550 -0.32 -11.47 24.05
CA ALA A 550 -0.03 -10.10 23.61
C ALA A 550 -0.77 -9.80 22.29
N LEU A 551 -1.50 -8.69 22.23
CA LEU A 551 -2.14 -8.24 20.99
C LEU A 551 -1.13 -7.43 20.16
N ILE A 552 -0.93 -7.84 18.92
CA ILE A 552 -0.12 -7.15 17.92
C ILE A 552 -1.07 -6.56 16.86
N PRO A 553 -1.55 -5.33 17.03
CA PRO A 553 -2.28 -4.63 15.97
C PRO A 553 -1.26 -4.10 14.95
N PHE A 554 -1.46 -4.38 13.67
CA PHE A 554 -0.53 -3.96 12.62
C PHE A 554 -1.24 -3.26 11.46
N PRO A 555 -0.70 -2.18 10.87
CA PRO A 555 -1.32 -1.51 9.74
C PRO A 555 -1.46 -2.45 8.54
N SER A 556 -2.60 -2.40 7.87
CA SER A 556 -2.78 -3.19 6.65
C SER A 556 -1.97 -2.58 5.50
N LEU A 557 -1.20 -3.40 4.77
CA LEU A 557 -0.62 -2.98 3.49
C LEU A 557 -1.71 -2.54 2.48
N ARG A 558 -2.90 -3.14 2.55
CA ARG A 558 -4.01 -2.83 1.64
C ARG A 558 -4.72 -1.54 2.07
N PHE A 559 -4.98 -1.36 3.36
CA PHE A 559 -5.89 -0.31 3.82
C PHE A 559 -5.23 0.82 4.60
N TYR A 560 -3.96 0.68 4.97
CA TYR A 560 -3.25 1.59 5.88
C TYR A 560 -3.98 1.70 7.22
N ASP A 561 -4.50 2.89 7.55
CA ASP A 561 -5.33 3.17 8.73
C ASP A 561 -6.84 2.95 8.49
N GLY A 562 -7.19 2.50 7.29
CA GLY A 562 -8.57 2.27 6.83
C GLY A 562 -9.02 3.24 5.75
N ARG A 563 -8.32 4.34 5.49
CA ARG A 563 -8.75 5.34 4.47
C ARG A 563 -8.91 4.76 3.06
N SER A 564 -8.20 3.67 2.75
CA SER A 564 -8.31 2.95 1.47
C SER A 564 -9.19 1.69 1.52
N ALA A 565 -9.86 1.40 2.64
CA ALA A 565 -10.63 0.15 2.78
C ALA A 565 -11.88 0.11 1.89
N THR A 566 -12.41 1.25 1.44
CA THR A 566 -13.58 1.30 0.56
C THR A 566 -13.28 0.93 -0.90
N ARG A 567 -12.02 0.70 -1.27
CA ARG A 567 -11.64 0.37 -2.65
C ARG A 567 -11.77 -1.13 -2.89
N ALA A 568 -12.68 -1.51 -3.77
CA ALA A 568 -13.01 -2.91 -4.06
C ALA A 568 -11.83 -3.73 -4.62
N TRP A 569 -10.92 -3.13 -5.40
CA TRP A 569 -9.69 -3.79 -5.84
C TRP A 569 -8.81 -4.18 -4.64
N LEU A 570 -8.74 -3.34 -3.61
CA LEU A 570 -7.96 -3.62 -2.39
C LEU A 570 -8.65 -4.64 -1.48
N GLN A 571 -9.98 -4.70 -1.49
CA GLN A 571 -10.73 -5.74 -0.77
C GLN A 571 -10.51 -7.13 -1.37
N GLU A 572 -10.49 -7.20 -2.70
CA GLU A 572 -10.36 -8.46 -3.43
C GLU A 572 -8.92 -8.96 -3.56
N VAL A 573 -7.95 -8.06 -3.73
CA VAL A 573 -6.53 -8.45 -3.74
C VAL A 573 -6.17 -9.05 -2.37
N PRO A 574 -5.57 -10.24 -2.32
CA PRO A 574 -5.36 -10.92 -1.06
C PRO A 574 -4.19 -10.32 -0.28
N ASP A 575 -4.24 -10.43 1.04
CA ASP A 575 -3.10 -10.13 1.91
C ASP A 575 -1.89 -10.99 1.50
N PRO A 576 -0.68 -10.41 1.31
CA PRO A 576 0.48 -11.16 0.82
C PRO A 576 0.89 -12.35 1.69
N MET A 577 0.71 -12.23 3.00
CA MET A 577 1.18 -13.23 3.97
C MET A 577 0.15 -14.33 4.16
N THR A 578 -1.13 -13.98 4.32
CA THR A 578 -2.19 -14.92 4.67
C THR A 578 -3.03 -15.37 3.48
N GLN A 579 -2.91 -14.70 2.34
CA GLN A 579 -3.74 -14.86 1.15
C GLN A 579 -5.24 -14.66 1.40
N VAL A 580 -5.62 -14.04 2.53
CA VAL A 580 -7.00 -13.68 2.89
C VAL A 580 -7.43 -12.46 2.08
N ALA A 581 -8.57 -12.57 1.42
CA ALA A 581 -9.32 -11.46 0.83
C ALA A 581 -10.62 -11.19 1.60
N TRP A 582 -11.15 -9.97 1.47
CA TRP A 582 -12.42 -9.50 2.04
C TRP A 582 -12.60 -9.50 3.56
N ASP A 583 -12.04 -10.42 4.33
CA ASP A 583 -12.24 -10.54 5.77
C ASP A 583 -11.11 -9.93 6.60
N PRO A 584 -11.41 -9.35 7.78
CA PRO A 584 -10.44 -9.25 8.86
C PRO A 584 -10.22 -10.64 9.47
N TRP A 585 -9.07 -10.85 10.12
CA TRP A 585 -8.77 -12.10 10.81
C TRP A 585 -8.01 -11.84 12.12
N VAL A 586 -8.06 -12.81 13.02
CA VAL A 586 -7.08 -12.92 14.10
C VAL A 586 -6.08 -14.01 13.75
N GLU A 587 -4.82 -13.64 13.61
CA GLU A 587 -3.71 -14.56 13.39
C GLU A 587 -3.30 -15.17 14.72
N ILE A 588 -3.35 -16.50 14.82
CA ILE A 588 -3.08 -17.27 16.04
C ILE A 588 -2.00 -18.31 15.74
N ASN A 589 -1.03 -18.43 16.64
CA ASN A 589 -0.02 -19.48 16.55
C ASN A 589 -0.66 -20.88 16.51
N THR A 590 -0.20 -21.76 15.62
CA THR A 590 -0.74 -23.13 15.48
C THR A 590 -0.70 -23.95 16.78
N GLN A 591 0.36 -23.80 17.60
CA GLN A 591 0.46 -24.48 18.90
C GLN A 591 -0.54 -23.92 19.92
N THR A 592 -0.70 -22.59 19.94
CA THR A 592 -1.65 -21.91 20.82
C THR A 592 -3.09 -22.24 20.44
N ALA A 593 -3.40 -22.26 19.14
CA ALA A 593 -4.70 -22.66 18.64
C ALA A 593 -5.05 -24.11 19.00
N ALA A 594 -4.08 -25.03 18.89
CA ALA A 594 -4.25 -26.43 19.30
C ALA A 594 -4.58 -26.55 20.79
N LYS A 595 -3.86 -25.83 21.66
CA LYS A 595 -4.14 -25.77 23.11
C LYS A 595 -5.54 -25.24 23.43
N LEU A 596 -6.01 -24.26 22.68
CA LEU A 596 -7.32 -23.63 22.85
C LEU A 596 -8.45 -24.35 22.08
N GLY A 597 -8.14 -25.38 21.29
CA GLY A 597 -9.10 -26.09 20.45
C GLY A 597 -9.73 -25.23 19.34
N ILE A 598 -9.01 -24.22 18.84
CA ILE A 598 -9.45 -23.30 17.77
C ILE A 598 -9.01 -23.86 16.42
N ARG A 599 -9.91 -23.85 15.42
CA ARG A 599 -9.65 -24.29 14.04
C ARG A 599 -9.69 -23.11 13.07
N GLN A 600 -9.11 -23.30 11.89
CA GLN A 600 -9.16 -22.33 10.79
C GLN A 600 -10.60 -21.92 10.46
N GLY A 601 -10.87 -20.62 10.48
CA GLY A 601 -12.17 -20.03 10.20
C GLY A 601 -13.19 -20.09 11.35
N ASP A 602 -12.82 -20.60 12.54
CA ASP A 602 -13.65 -20.43 13.73
C ASP A 602 -13.76 -18.94 14.08
N VAL A 603 -14.95 -18.47 14.42
CA VAL A 603 -15.13 -17.08 14.88
C VAL A 603 -14.78 -17.04 16.37
N VAL A 604 -13.80 -16.20 16.68
CA VAL A 604 -13.25 -16.04 18.03
C VAL A 604 -13.59 -14.64 18.53
N LYS A 605 -14.10 -14.58 19.77
CA LYS A 605 -14.23 -13.34 20.51
C LYS A 605 -12.88 -13.01 21.16
N VAL A 606 -12.29 -11.91 20.74
CA VAL A 606 -11.04 -11.36 21.26
C VAL A 606 -11.39 -10.27 22.27
N THR A 607 -10.99 -10.45 23.53
CA THR A 607 -11.38 -9.54 24.63
C THR A 607 -10.16 -8.95 25.33
N SER A 608 -10.15 -7.63 25.50
CA SER A 608 -9.22 -6.87 26.35
C SER A 608 -10.00 -6.18 27.49
N PRO A 609 -9.32 -5.55 28.47
CA PRO A 609 -9.99 -4.70 29.47
C PRO A 609 -10.76 -3.51 28.87
N HIS A 610 -10.50 -3.14 27.61
CA HIS A 610 -11.08 -1.95 26.96
C HIS A 610 -12.20 -2.27 25.98
N GLY A 611 -12.35 -3.52 25.55
CA GLY A 611 -13.38 -3.89 24.60
C GLY A 611 -13.30 -5.34 24.14
N ALA A 612 -14.20 -5.72 23.25
CA ALA A 612 -14.18 -7.02 22.59
C ALA A 612 -14.60 -6.89 21.13
N ILE A 613 -13.99 -7.71 20.28
CA ILE A 613 -14.33 -7.84 18.86
C ILE A 613 -14.46 -9.31 18.48
N GLU A 614 -15.19 -9.61 17.41
CA GLU A 614 -15.34 -10.96 16.88
C GLU A 614 -14.77 -11.04 15.46
N VAL A 615 -13.79 -11.91 15.27
CA VAL A 615 -13.10 -12.10 13.98
C VAL A 615 -12.80 -13.59 13.74
N PRO A 616 -12.79 -14.04 12.47
CA PRO A 616 -12.39 -15.42 12.14
C PRO A 616 -10.90 -15.66 12.43
N ALA A 617 -10.59 -16.86 12.90
CA ALA A 617 -9.23 -17.30 13.16
C ALA A 617 -8.49 -17.71 11.88
N TYR A 618 -7.27 -17.18 11.72
CA TYR A 618 -6.25 -17.66 10.79
C TYR A 618 -5.09 -18.28 11.58
N LEU A 619 -4.78 -19.54 11.33
CA LEU A 619 -3.77 -20.29 12.06
C LEU A 619 -2.44 -20.24 11.30
N SER A 620 -1.37 -19.85 12.00
CA SER A 620 -0.06 -19.59 11.38
C SER A 620 1.07 -19.96 12.33
N PRO A 621 2.12 -20.67 11.92
CA PRO A 621 3.31 -20.85 12.76
C PRO A 621 4.21 -19.60 12.78
N SER A 622 3.98 -18.65 11.87
CA SER A 622 4.76 -17.42 11.66
C SER A 622 4.48 -16.28 12.67
N ILE A 623 3.95 -16.62 13.85
CA ILE A 623 3.72 -15.68 14.96
C ILE A 623 4.16 -16.32 16.28
N HIS A 624 4.66 -15.52 17.22
CA HIS A 624 5.07 -15.99 18.54
C HIS A 624 3.90 -16.66 19.30
N PRO A 625 4.09 -17.83 19.94
CA PRO A 625 2.99 -18.54 20.65
C PRO A 625 2.29 -17.73 21.74
N GLY A 626 3.00 -16.79 22.36
CA GLY A 626 2.45 -15.86 23.36
C GLY A 626 1.72 -14.63 22.79
N ALA A 627 1.40 -14.61 21.50
CA ALA A 627 0.84 -13.45 20.83
C ALA A 627 -0.28 -13.80 19.85
N VAL A 628 -1.10 -12.80 19.53
CA VAL A 628 -2.04 -12.79 18.41
C VAL A 628 -1.90 -11.51 17.61
N ALA A 629 -2.21 -11.53 16.32
CA ALA A 629 -2.13 -10.34 15.48
C ALA A 629 -3.43 -10.07 14.72
N ILE A 630 -3.78 -8.80 14.58
CA ILE A 630 -4.99 -8.36 13.87
C ILE A 630 -4.64 -7.15 12.99
N PRO A 631 -4.99 -7.15 11.70
CA PRO A 631 -4.74 -6.00 10.83
C PRO A 631 -5.65 -4.81 11.20
N ILE A 632 -5.05 -3.62 11.29
CA ILE A 632 -5.75 -2.33 11.42
C ILE A 632 -6.30 -1.92 10.06
N GLY A 633 -7.41 -1.18 10.06
CA GLY A 633 -7.93 -0.50 8.89
C GLY A 633 -9.03 -1.27 8.14
N HIS A 634 -9.40 -2.46 8.59
CA HIS A 634 -10.47 -3.20 7.93
C HIS A 634 -11.86 -2.61 8.25
N HIS A 635 -12.55 -2.10 7.22
CA HIS A 635 -13.97 -1.72 7.27
C HIS A 635 -14.64 -1.90 5.89
N TYR A 636 -15.97 -1.75 5.82
CA TYR A 636 -16.74 -1.92 4.59
C TYR A 636 -17.55 -0.68 4.23
N ALA A 637 -17.51 -0.26 2.97
CA ALA A 637 -18.45 0.70 2.41
C ALA A 637 -19.81 0.04 2.10
N PRO A 638 -20.91 0.81 2.04
CA PRO A 638 -22.20 0.32 1.58
C PRO A 638 -22.15 -0.40 0.23
N TYR A 639 -21.30 0.02 -0.70
CA TYR A 639 -21.09 -0.62 -2.00
C TYR A 639 -20.70 -2.09 -1.86
N HIS A 640 -19.88 -2.45 -0.86
CA HIS A 640 -19.48 -3.85 -0.63
C HIS A 640 -20.65 -4.75 -0.25
N THR A 641 -21.71 -4.18 0.35
CA THR A 641 -22.94 -4.93 0.66
C THR A 641 -23.55 -5.55 -0.61
N ARG A 642 -23.46 -4.84 -1.75
CA ARG A 642 -24.01 -5.27 -3.06
C ARG A 642 -23.24 -6.44 -3.64
N LEU A 643 -21.96 -6.56 -3.27
CA LEU A 643 -21.10 -7.72 -3.57
C LEU A 643 -21.38 -8.91 -2.63
N LYS A 644 -22.60 -8.92 -2.04
CA LYS A 644 -23.16 -9.92 -1.13
C LYS A 644 -22.32 -10.15 0.13
N TYR A 645 -21.75 -9.07 0.68
CA TYR A 645 -20.96 -9.19 1.90
C TYR A 645 -21.02 -7.96 2.82
N VAL A 646 -21.50 -8.19 4.05
CA VAL A 646 -21.24 -7.38 5.25
C VAL A 646 -21.29 -8.32 6.44
N PRO A 647 -20.33 -8.29 7.38
CA PRO A 647 -20.59 -8.79 8.73
C PRO A 647 -21.82 -8.08 9.29
N ALA A 648 -22.76 -8.80 9.91
CA ALA A 648 -23.85 -8.18 10.66
C ALA A 648 -23.24 -7.33 11.79
N ALA A 649 -23.15 -6.01 11.57
CA ALA A 649 -22.65 -4.95 12.46
C ALA A 649 -21.82 -5.40 13.69
N GLY A 650 -20.50 -5.25 13.59
CA GLY A 650 -19.58 -5.29 14.72
C GLY A 650 -18.29 -4.53 14.39
N LEU A 651 -17.67 -3.91 15.38
CA LEU A 651 -16.34 -3.33 15.27
C LEU A 651 -15.33 -4.45 14.96
N THR A 652 -14.67 -4.38 13.80
CA THR A 652 -13.63 -5.34 13.39
C THR A 652 -12.21 -4.78 13.52
N ASN A 653 -12.09 -3.50 13.84
CA ASN A 653 -10.81 -2.81 13.96
C ASN A 653 -10.21 -3.04 15.36
N PRO A 654 -8.97 -3.57 15.48
CA PRO A 654 -8.34 -3.82 16.77
C PRO A 654 -8.07 -2.55 17.59
N MET A 655 -8.16 -1.34 17.01
CA MET A 655 -8.07 -0.09 17.75
C MET A 655 -9.09 0.00 18.91
N ALA A 656 -10.26 -0.65 18.77
CA ALA A 656 -11.27 -0.71 19.81
C ALA A 656 -10.83 -1.49 21.07
N LEU A 657 -9.79 -2.32 20.98
CA LEU A 657 -9.26 -3.12 22.08
C LEU A 657 -8.18 -2.39 22.88
N LEU A 658 -7.70 -1.24 22.39
CA LEU A 658 -6.53 -0.56 22.94
C LEU A 658 -6.89 0.52 23.98
N PRO A 659 -6.07 0.71 25.02
CA PRO A 659 -6.16 1.85 25.93
C PRO A 659 -5.75 3.14 25.22
N GLY A 660 -6.03 4.28 25.86
CA GLY A 660 -5.42 5.56 25.49
C GLY A 660 -3.95 5.70 25.93
N ALA A 661 -3.19 4.61 26.05
CA ALA A 661 -1.83 4.61 26.59
C ALA A 661 -0.81 5.23 25.61
N ALA A 662 0.25 5.80 26.16
CA ALA A 662 1.32 6.42 25.40
C ALA A 662 2.71 6.05 25.95
N ASP A 663 3.72 6.10 25.09
CA ASP A 663 5.12 6.08 25.50
C ASP A 663 5.42 7.35 26.34
N PRO A 664 6.02 7.21 27.55
CA PRO A 664 6.13 8.31 28.50
C PRO A 664 7.10 9.40 28.06
N VAL A 665 8.00 9.11 27.11
CA VAL A 665 9.05 10.04 26.66
C VAL A 665 8.61 10.80 25.42
N SER A 666 8.11 10.09 24.41
CA SER A 666 7.69 10.67 23.12
C SER A 666 6.25 11.13 23.12
N GLY A 667 5.39 10.58 23.99
CA GLY A 667 3.95 10.72 23.90
C GLY A 667 3.33 9.98 22.72
N ALA A 668 4.08 9.09 22.05
CA ALA A 668 3.59 8.23 20.96
C ALA A 668 2.50 7.27 21.46
N PRO A 669 1.52 6.89 20.63
CA PRO A 669 0.52 5.89 21.02
C PRO A 669 1.19 4.53 21.24
N ALA A 670 0.84 3.87 22.35
CA ALA A 670 1.33 2.52 22.65
C ALA A 670 0.37 1.47 22.07
N PHE A 671 0.64 1.02 20.84
CA PHE A 671 -0.12 -0.03 20.15
C PHE A 671 0.08 -1.41 20.76
N LEU A 672 1.33 -1.76 21.09
CA LEU A 672 1.67 -2.96 21.85
C LEU A 672 1.56 -2.62 23.36
N SER A 673 0.34 -2.69 23.88
CA SER A 673 0.03 -2.28 25.25
C SER A 673 -0.95 -3.19 26.00
N VAL A 674 -1.50 -4.22 25.36
CA VAL A 674 -2.49 -5.11 25.98
C VAL A 674 -2.25 -6.59 25.70
N LYS A 675 -2.70 -7.40 26.66
CA LYS A 675 -2.98 -8.82 26.52
C LYS A 675 -4.46 -9.05 26.32
N VAL A 676 -4.79 -10.04 25.50
CA VAL A 676 -6.16 -10.44 25.19
C VAL A 676 -6.41 -11.90 25.54
N SER A 677 -7.67 -12.21 25.82
CA SER A 677 -8.19 -13.57 25.92
C SER A 677 -8.97 -13.93 24.67
N LEU A 678 -8.97 -15.22 24.32
CA LEU A 678 -9.67 -15.77 23.16
C LEU A 678 -10.77 -16.73 23.63
N ALA A 679 -11.99 -16.54 23.13
CA ALA A 679 -13.09 -17.46 23.35
C ALA A 679 -13.76 -17.84 22.03
N ARG A 680 -14.00 -19.14 21.81
CA ARG A 680 -14.78 -19.61 20.66
C ARG A 680 -16.24 -19.18 20.83
N THR A 681 -16.82 -18.63 19.78
CA THR A 681 -18.25 -18.26 19.75
C THR A 681 -19.15 -19.44 19.37
N GLY A 682 -18.56 -20.50 18.79
CA GLY A 682 -19.29 -21.61 18.16
C GLY A 682 -19.69 -21.32 16.71
N ALA A 683 -19.62 -20.08 16.25
CA ALA A 683 -19.81 -19.72 14.85
C ALA A 683 -18.57 -20.02 14.01
N ARG A 684 -18.79 -20.34 12.74
CA ARG A 684 -17.72 -20.54 11.75
C ARG A 684 -17.93 -19.62 10.56
N ARG A 685 -16.86 -18.94 10.14
CA ARG A 685 -16.84 -18.09 8.96
C ARG A 685 -15.62 -18.45 8.11
N PRO A 686 -15.81 -19.19 7.00
CA PRO A 686 -14.73 -19.46 6.06
C PRO A 686 -14.11 -18.16 5.55
N LEU A 687 -12.78 -18.09 5.62
CA LEU A 687 -11.98 -17.02 5.04
C LEU A 687 -11.90 -17.22 3.52
N ALA A 688 -11.95 -16.13 2.75
CA ALA A 688 -11.67 -16.18 1.31
C ALA A 688 -10.14 -16.27 1.09
N LEU A 689 -9.59 -17.48 1.23
CA LEU A 689 -8.18 -17.79 0.98
C LEU A 689 -7.97 -18.04 -0.50
N LEU A 690 -7.24 -17.16 -1.19
CA LEU A 690 -7.08 -17.24 -2.65
C LEU A 690 -5.98 -18.21 -3.09
N GLN A 691 -5.16 -18.67 -2.15
CA GLN A 691 -4.16 -19.72 -2.31
C GLN A 691 -4.46 -20.83 -1.30
N ALA A 692 -4.64 -22.06 -1.78
CA ALA A 692 -5.07 -23.17 -0.93
C ALA A 692 -3.94 -23.75 -0.07
N THR A 693 -2.71 -23.81 -0.61
CA THR A 693 -1.52 -24.34 0.08
C THR A 693 -0.37 -23.37 -0.06
N HIS A 694 0.44 -23.23 0.99
CA HIS A 694 1.67 -22.43 0.96
C HIS A 694 2.94 -23.28 0.79
N ASP A 695 2.79 -24.60 0.85
CA ASP A 695 3.84 -25.58 0.55
C ASP A 695 3.72 -26.01 -0.91
N GLN A 696 4.86 -26.22 -1.58
CA GLN A 696 4.91 -26.58 -3.00
C GLN A 696 4.77 -28.09 -3.26
N ASP A 697 4.73 -28.93 -2.22
CA ASP A 697 4.79 -30.39 -2.28
C ASP A 697 6.01 -30.89 -3.09
N ASP A 698 7.20 -30.32 -2.85
CA ASP A 698 8.45 -30.63 -3.56
C ASP A 698 8.42 -30.43 -5.11
N ARG A 699 7.49 -29.62 -5.63
CA ARG A 699 7.31 -29.42 -7.10
C ARG A 699 8.25 -28.38 -7.73
N GLU A 700 9.14 -27.77 -6.95
CA GLU A 700 10.12 -26.77 -7.42
C GLU A 700 9.54 -25.67 -8.34
N ILE A 701 8.35 -25.15 -8.02
CA ILE A 701 7.65 -24.12 -8.82
C ILE A 701 8.35 -22.76 -8.65
N ALA A 702 8.51 -22.30 -7.42
CA ALA A 702 9.39 -21.21 -7.03
C ALA A 702 10.72 -21.80 -6.58
N GLN A 703 11.75 -21.57 -7.39
CA GLN A 703 13.09 -22.10 -7.16
C GLN A 703 14.00 -21.08 -6.48
N HIS A 704 14.89 -21.57 -5.63
CA HIS A 704 15.97 -20.80 -5.03
C HIS A 704 17.35 -21.39 -5.35
N VAL A 705 18.39 -20.62 -5.08
CA VAL A 705 19.79 -21.02 -5.18
C VAL A 705 20.58 -20.36 -4.05
N GLU A 706 21.49 -21.10 -3.44
CA GLU A 706 22.40 -20.58 -2.42
C GLU A 706 23.35 -19.51 -3.00
N LEU A 707 23.63 -18.46 -2.24
CA LEU A 707 24.46 -17.32 -2.66
C LEU A 707 25.84 -17.75 -3.18
N GLY A 708 26.52 -18.69 -2.49
CA GLY A 708 27.80 -19.23 -2.93
C GLY A 708 27.70 -19.87 -4.32
N ARG A 709 26.68 -20.69 -4.56
CA ARG A 709 26.42 -21.33 -5.86
C ARG A 709 26.00 -20.32 -6.93
N ALA A 710 25.24 -19.30 -6.57
CA ALA A 710 24.85 -18.23 -7.50
C ALA A 710 26.09 -17.45 -7.98
N ARG A 711 27.07 -17.20 -7.11
CA ARG A 711 28.37 -16.59 -7.46
C ARG A 711 29.16 -17.48 -8.40
N GLU A 712 29.28 -18.77 -8.08
CA GLU A 712 29.97 -19.72 -8.96
C GLU A 712 29.31 -19.79 -10.35
N ALA A 713 27.97 -19.85 -10.41
CA ALA A 713 27.24 -19.89 -11.66
C ALA A 713 27.42 -18.60 -12.47
N ALA A 714 27.42 -17.43 -11.82
CA ALA A 714 27.71 -16.15 -12.47
C ALA A 714 29.10 -16.10 -13.10
N LEU A 715 30.10 -16.75 -12.47
CA LEU A 715 31.47 -16.84 -13.00
C LEU A 715 31.61 -17.83 -14.16
N ARG A 716 30.88 -18.96 -14.12
CA ARG A 716 30.94 -20.00 -15.17
C ARG A 716 30.21 -19.61 -16.46
N GLY A 717 29.30 -18.64 -16.42
CA GLY A 717 28.51 -18.21 -17.57
C GLY A 717 27.21 -19.01 -17.74
N SER A 718 26.55 -18.82 -18.89
CA SER A 718 25.18 -19.30 -19.15
C SER A 718 25.01 -20.81 -18.97
N ARG A 719 23.88 -21.22 -18.40
CA ARG A 719 23.40 -22.60 -18.44
C ARG A 719 22.77 -22.87 -19.81
N GLU A 720 23.04 -24.04 -20.40
CA GLU A 720 22.22 -24.57 -21.49
C GLU A 720 20.83 -24.88 -20.93
N MET A 721 19.80 -24.15 -21.40
CA MET A 721 18.42 -24.61 -21.24
C MET A 721 18.28 -25.96 -21.92
N HIS A 722 17.59 -26.90 -21.29
CA HIS A 722 17.45 -28.23 -21.85
C HIS A 722 16.54 -28.15 -23.08
N ASP A 723 17.11 -28.34 -24.27
CA ASP A 723 16.30 -28.53 -25.46
C ASP A 723 15.56 -29.87 -25.35
N ARG A 724 14.25 -29.78 -25.12
CA ARG A 724 13.39 -30.96 -24.98
C ARG A 724 12.83 -31.32 -26.35
N PRO A 725 12.89 -32.61 -26.75
CA PRO A 725 12.30 -33.06 -28.00
C PRO A 725 10.83 -32.66 -28.10
N SER A 726 10.43 -32.11 -29.25
CA SER A 726 9.06 -31.72 -29.54
C SER A 726 8.62 -32.31 -30.88
N MET A 727 7.37 -32.77 -30.95
CA MET A 727 6.74 -33.15 -32.23
C MET A 727 6.29 -31.92 -33.04
N TYR A 728 6.24 -30.75 -32.42
CA TYR A 728 5.96 -29.49 -33.10
C TYR A 728 7.24 -28.94 -33.71
N THR A 729 7.13 -28.44 -34.94
CA THR A 729 8.24 -27.72 -35.60
C THR A 729 8.52 -26.41 -34.87
N ASP A 730 9.80 -26.05 -34.78
CA ASP A 730 10.22 -24.76 -34.24
C ASP A 730 9.60 -23.62 -35.04
N GLN A 731 9.06 -22.64 -34.31
CA GLN A 731 8.31 -21.55 -34.90
C GLN A 731 9.23 -20.38 -35.28
N GLN A 732 8.99 -19.79 -36.45
CA GLN A 732 9.66 -18.56 -36.86
C GLN A 732 8.76 -17.35 -36.58
N TYR A 733 9.22 -16.45 -35.72
CA TYR A 733 8.49 -15.24 -35.35
C TYR A 733 8.83 -14.07 -36.28
N ARG A 734 7.80 -13.52 -36.94
CA ARG A 734 7.93 -12.37 -37.85
C ARG A 734 7.94 -11.06 -37.05
N GLY A 735 8.85 -10.16 -37.40
CA GLY A 735 9.04 -8.92 -36.65
C GLY A 735 9.60 -9.20 -35.25
N TYR A 736 8.76 -9.05 -34.23
CA TYR A 736 9.13 -9.12 -32.81
C TYR A 736 8.83 -10.49 -32.19
N ARG A 737 9.47 -10.79 -31.05
CA ARG A 737 9.10 -11.91 -30.17
C ARG A 737 8.96 -11.37 -28.75
N TRP A 738 7.73 -11.17 -28.32
CA TRP A 738 7.48 -10.63 -26.98
C TRP A 738 7.71 -11.69 -25.91
N GLY A 739 8.39 -11.30 -24.84
CA GLY A 739 8.63 -12.14 -23.67
C GLY A 739 8.72 -11.32 -22.41
N MET A 740 8.77 -12.03 -21.28
CA MET A 740 8.85 -11.41 -19.96
C MET A 740 9.81 -12.19 -19.07
N THR A 741 10.54 -11.49 -18.22
CA THR A 741 11.32 -12.09 -17.15
C THR A 741 10.79 -11.66 -15.79
N VAL A 742 10.84 -12.57 -14.81
CA VAL A 742 10.45 -12.32 -13.43
C VAL A 742 11.61 -12.69 -12.51
N ASP A 743 12.23 -11.70 -11.87
CA ASP A 743 13.23 -11.91 -10.84
C ASP A 743 12.55 -12.20 -9.50
N VAL A 744 12.52 -13.47 -9.10
CA VAL A 744 11.90 -13.92 -7.84
C VAL A 744 12.68 -13.40 -6.64
N ASP A 745 13.97 -13.11 -6.81
CA ASP A 745 14.82 -12.52 -5.77
C ASP A 745 14.45 -11.06 -5.46
N ALA A 746 14.06 -10.31 -6.50
CA ALA A 746 13.58 -8.93 -6.34
C ALA A 746 12.10 -8.84 -5.95
N CYS A 747 11.33 -9.92 -6.06
CA CYS A 747 9.90 -9.90 -5.80
C CYS A 747 9.61 -9.95 -4.30
N ILE A 748 9.21 -8.81 -3.74
CA ILE A 748 8.90 -8.67 -2.31
C ILE A 748 7.48 -9.05 -1.92
N GLY A 749 6.62 -9.39 -2.88
CA GLY A 749 5.25 -9.80 -2.60
C GLY A 749 4.22 -8.66 -2.37
N CYS A 750 4.48 -7.43 -2.83
CA CYS A 750 3.66 -6.25 -2.50
C CYS A 750 2.27 -6.13 -3.16
N GLN A 751 1.86 -7.09 -4.00
CA GLN A 751 0.58 -7.10 -4.75
C GLN A 751 0.30 -5.91 -5.70
N ALA A 752 1.21 -4.93 -5.83
CA ALA A 752 1.01 -3.77 -6.70
C ALA A 752 0.77 -4.17 -8.17
N CYS A 753 1.49 -5.20 -8.66
CA CYS A 753 1.34 -5.73 -10.01
C CYS A 753 -0.03 -6.37 -10.27
N ALA A 754 -0.66 -6.98 -9.25
CA ALA A 754 -2.00 -7.55 -9.38
C ALA A 754 -3.06 -6.45 -9.54
N VAL A 755 -3.00 -5.42 -8.67
CA VAL A 755 -3.93 -4.27 -8.74
C VAL A 755 -3.74 -3.47 -10.03
N ALA A 756 -2.51 -3.22 -10.45
CA ALA A 756 -2.25 -2.53 -11.72
C ALA A 756 -2.77 -3.32 -12.93
N CYS A 757 -2.66 -4.66 -12.90
CA CYS A 757 -3.23 -5.52 -13.94
C CYS A 757 -4.76 -5.42 -13.96
N GLN A 758 -5.41 -5.39 -12.79
CA GLN A 758 -6.85 -5.19 -12.69
C GLN A 758 -7.29 -3.84 -13.26
N ALA A 759 -6.62 -2.76 -12.83
CA ALA A 759 -6.91 -1.39 -13.26
C ALA A 759 -6.72 -1.19 -14.77
N GLU A 760 -5.62 -1.68 -15.33
CA GLU A 760 -5.30 -1.50 -16.75
C GLU A 760 -6.22 -2.32 -17.67
N ASN A 761 -6.59 -3.53 -17.26
CA ASN A 761 -7.23 -4.49 -18.14
C ASN A 761 -8.71 -4.70 -17.82
N ASN A 762 -9.39 -3.75 -17.16
CA ASN A 762 -10.82 -3.81 -16.85
C ASN A 762 -11.24 -5.12 -16.20
N VAL A 763 -10.40 -5.67 -15.31
CA VAL A 763 -10.67 -6.95 -14.66
C VAL A 763 -11.73 -6.72 -13.57
N PRO A 764 -12.84 -7.49 -13.57
CA PRO A 764 -13.95 -7.26 -12.66
C PRO A 764 -13.60 -7.68 -11.23
N VAL A 765 -14.30 -7.07 -10.27
CA VAL A 765 -14.35 -7.53 -8.87
C VAL A 765 -15.51 -8.50 -8.70
N VAL A 766 -15.27 -9.68 -8.13
CA VAL A 766 -16.26 -10.77 -8.03
C VAL A 766 -16.99 -10.85 -6.70
N GLY A 767 -16.41 -10.28 -5.64
CA GLY A 767 -16.94 -10.35 -4.28
C GLY A 767 -16.49 -11.59 -3.49
N LYS A 768 -16.72 -11.55 -2.17
CA LYS A 768 -16.17 -12.54 -1.22
C LYS A 768 -16.59 -13.98 -1.53
N ALA A 769 -17.89 -14.22 -1.75
CA ALA A 769 -18.42 -15.58 -1.87
C ALA A 769 -17.84 -16.32 -3.08
N GLU A 770 -17.75 -15.65 -4.23
CA GLU A 770 -17.17 -16.22 -5.44
C GLU A 770 -15.64 -16.37 -5.31
N ALA A 771 -14.97 -15.40 -4.69
CA ALA A 771 -13.54 -15.48 -4.42
C ALA A 771 -13.20 -16.67 -3.50
N ALA A 772 -13.97 -16.89 -2.43
CA ALA A 772 -13.83 -18.03 -1.51
C ALA A 772 -14.10 -19.38 -2.20
N TYR A 773 -14.93 -19.41 -3.25
CA TYR A 773 -15.17 -20.60 -4.06
C TYR A 773 -14.03 -20.87 -5.08
N GLY A 774 -13.05 -19.97 -5.22
CA GLY A 774 -11.98 -20.09 -6.21
C GLY A 774 -12.34 -19.54 -7.59
N ARG A 775 -13.32 -18.62 -7.67
CA ARG A 775 -13.78 -17.97 -8.92
C ARG A 775 -13.33 -16.52 -9.06
N GLN A 776 -12.34 -16.11 -8.29
CA GLN A 776 -11.70 -14.80 -8.43
C GLN A 776 -11.14 -14.61 -9.85
N VAL A 777 -11.37 -13.44 -10.43
CA VAL A 777 -10.83 -13.09 -11.75
C VAL A 777 -9.57 -12.26 -11.53
N HIS A 778 -8.44 -12.93 -11.29
CA HIS A 778 -7.11 -12.32 -11.32
C HIS A 778 -6.27 -12.90 -12.44
N TRP A 779 -5.82 -12.05 -13.35
CA TRP A 779 -4.93 -12.43 -14.47
C TRP A 779 -3.48 -12.64 -14.04
N LEU A 780 -3.10 -11.95 -12.97
CA LEU A 780 -1.85 -12.11 -12.24
C LEU A 780 -2.21 -12.41 -10.80
N ARG A 781 -1.74 -13.55 -10.30
CA ARG A 781 -1.80 -13.90 -8.88
C ARG A 781 -0.39 -13.92 -8.34
N LEU A 782 -0.22 -13.42 -7.14
CA LEU A 782 1.05 -13.45 -6.45
C LEU A 782 0.99 -14.56 -5.39
N GLU A 783 1.73 -15.62 -5.63
CA GLU A 783 1.77 -16.80 -4.77
C GLU A 783 2.86 -16.62 -3.71
N ARG A 784 2.56 -17.01 -2.47
CA ARG A 784 3.55 -17.12 -1.39
C ARG A 784 3.84 -18.59 -1.14
N TRP A 785 5.09 -18.98 -1.34
CA TRP A 785 5.60 -20.31 -1.01
C TRP A 785 6.46 -20.22 0.25
N ALA A 786 6.23 -21.11 1.20
CA ALA A 786 6.90 -21.14 2.50
C ALA A 786 7.54 -22.52 2.69
N GLU A 787 8.84 -22.61 2.44
CA GLU A 787 9.61 -23.86 2.46
C GLU A 787 10.43 -23.99 3.75
N GLY A 788 10.82 -25.21 4.11
CA GLY A 788 11.67 -25.49 5.27
C GLY A 788 10.91 -25.62 6.59
N ASP A 789 11.56 -25.28 7.71
CA ASP A 789 10.94 -25.39 9.05
C ASP A 789 9.73 -24.46 9.15
N ALA A 790 8.55 -25.00 9.49
CA ALA A 790 7.34 -24.23 9.69
C ALA A 790 7.49 -23.11 10.74
N ALA A 791 8.36 -23.28 11.74
CA ALA A 791 8.64 -22.24 12.73
C ALA A 791 9.57 -21.14 12.21
N GLN A 792 10.30 -21.38 11.13
CA GLN A 792 11.26 -20.49 10.47
C GLN A 792 11.24 -20.67 8.94
N PRO A 793 10.12 -20.35 8.27
CA PRO A 793 9.96 -20.69 6.86
C PRO A 793 10.76 -19.74 5.95
N HIS A 794 11.34 -20.30 4.90
CA HIS A 794 11.91 -19.57 3.78
C HIS A 794 10.80 -19.17 2.80
N ASN A 795 10.48 -17.88 2.76
CA ASN A 795 9.41 -17.38 1.90
C ASN A 795 9.92 -16.99 0.51
N MET A 796 9.18 -17.40 -0.51
CA MET A 796 9.36 -17.00 -1.91
C MET A 796 8.05 -16.45 -2.44
N PHE A 797 8.11 -15.32 -3.14
CA PHE A 797 6.94 -14.71 -3.76
C PHE A 797 7.03 -14.85 -5.28
N LEU A 798 6.08 -15.58 -5.86
CA LEU A 798 6.06 -15.90 -7.28
C LEU A 798 4.86 -15.25 -7.97
N PRO A 799 5.06 -14.21 -8.80
CA PRO A 799 4.04 -13.72 -9.71
C PRO A 799 3.72 -14.77 -10.77
N MET A 800 2.51 -15.31 -10.75
CA MET A 800 2.01 -16.30 -11.70
C MET A 800 0.92 -15.69 -12.58
N PHE A 801 1.12 -15.73 -13.89
CA PHE A 801 0.23 -15.20 -14.92
C PHE A 801 0.34 -16.04 -16.20
N CYS A 802 -0.33 -15.65 -17.29
CA CYS A 802 -0.20 -16.37 -18.56
C CYS A 802 1.25 -16.43 -19.01
N GLN A 803 1.75 -17.63 -19.25
CA GLN A 803 3.14 -17.86 -19.66
C GLN A 803 3.38 -17.64 -21.15
N HIS A 804 2.32 -17.34 -21.93
CA HIS A 804 2.37 -17.17 -23.39
C HIS A 804 3.18 -18.28 -24.09
N CYS A 805 2.89 -19.53 -23.70
CA CYS A 805 3.54 -20.75 -24.15
C CYS A 805 3.69 -20.83 -25.67
N GLU A 806 4.83 -21.32 -26.16
CA GLU A 806 5.00 -21.62 -27.57
C GLU A 806 4.32 -22.92 -27.98
N VAL A 807 4.34 -23.92 -27.11
CA VAL A 807 3.51 -25.12 -27.29
C VAL A 807 2.37 -25.00 -26.30
N ALA A 808 1.38 -24.16 -26.62
CA ALA A 808 0.32 -23.79 -25.71
C ALA A 808 -0.81 -24.83 -25.68
N PRO A 809 -0.94 -25.65 -24.60
CA PRO A 809 -1.97 -26.68 -24.53
C PRO A 809 -3.40 -26.11 -24.51
N CYS A 810 -3.54 -24.84 -24.13
CA CYS A 810 -4.83 -24.15 -24.06
C CYS A 810 -5.37 -23.67 -25.42
N GLU A 811 -4.56 -23.66 -26.48
CA GLU A 811 -4.97 -23.27 -27.85
C GLU A 811 -5.75 -24.38 -28.59
N PRO A 812 -5.20 -25.60 -28.80
CA PRO A 812 -5.85 -26.62 -29.63
C PRO A 812 -7.16 -27.16 -29.04
N VAL A 813 -7.36 -27.01 -27.73
CA VAL A 813 -8.61 -27.43 -27.05
C VAL A 813 -9.76 -26.43 -27.20
N CYS A 814 -9.54 -25.28 -27.85
CA CYS A 814 -10.59 -24.31 -28.10
C CYS A 814 -11.34 -24.62 -29.41
N PRO A 815 -12.59 -25.11 -29.37
CA PRO A 815 -13.29 -25.57 -30.58
C PRO A 815 -13.65 -24.43 -31.55
N VAL A 816 -13.55 -23.18 -31.10
CA VAL A 816 -13.95 -21.98 -31.85
C VAL A 816 -12.77 -21.05 -32.14
N PHE A 817 -11.53 -21.47 -31.83
CA PHE A 817 -10.29 -20.69 -32.02
C PHE A 817 -10.31 -19.32 -31.35
N ALA A 818 -10.99 -19.19 -30.20
CA ALA A 818 -10.96 -17.97 -29.38
C ALA A 818 -9.60 -17.78 -28.69
N ALA A 819 -8.93 -18.88 -28.35
CA ALA A 819 -7.52 -18.88 -27.96
C ALA A 819 -6.68 -19.26 -29.19
N TYR A 820 -5.69 -18.43 -29.53
CA TYR A 820 -4.85 -18.64 -30.70
C TYR A 820 -3.46 -18.02 -30.46
N ARG A 821 -2.54 -18.22 -31.40
CA ARG A 821 -1.19 -17.64 -31.39
C ARG A 821 -1.06 -16.56 -32.44
N THR A 822 -0.49 -15.41 -32.07
CA THR A 822 -0.14 -14.34 -33.02
C THR A 822 1.20 -14.62 -33.71
N GLU A 823 1.48 -13.93 -34.82
CA GLU A 823 2.77 -14.05 -35.54
C GLU A 823 3.98 -13.62 -34.70
N GLU A 824 3.76 -12.80 -33.67
CA GLU A 824 4.79 -12.34 -32.70
C GLU A 824 4.88 -13.27 -31.47
N GLY A 825 4.13 -14.38 -31.51
CA GLY A 825 4.16 -15.44 -30.52
C GLY A 825 3.38 -15.17 -29.23
N LEU A 826 2.52 -14.14 -29.21
CA LEU A 826 1.61 -13.96 -28.10
C LEU A 826 0.48 -14.98 -28.19
N ASN A 827 0.17 -15.64 -27.07
CA ASN A 827 -1.12 -16.30 -26.95
C ASN A 827 -2.23 -15.22 -26.89
N GLY A 828 -3.02 -15.10 -27.95
CA GLY A 828 -4.18 -14.23 -28.05
C GLY A 828 -5.42 -14.82 -27.37
N GLN A 829 -6.28 -13.95 -26.86
CA GLN A 829 -7.63 -14.30 -26.39
C GLN A 829 -8.62 -13.35 -27.06
N VAL A 830 -9.45 -13.90 -27.95
CA VAL A 830 -10.52 -13.17 -28.63
C VAL A 830 -11.80 -13.35 -27.81
N TYR A 831 -12.17 -12.33 -27.05
CA TYR A 831 -13.23 -12.43 -26.04
C TYR A 831 -14.60 -12.76 -26.66
N ASN A 832 -14.98 -12.06 -27.73
CA ASN A 832 -16.27 -12.23 -28.42
C ASN A 832 -16.40 -13.55 -29.21
N ARG A 833 -15.30 -14.28 -29.43
CA ARG A 833 -15.33 -15.62 -30.03
C ARG A 833 -15.50 -16.74 -29.00
N CYS A 834 -15.24 -16.47 -27.72
CA CYS A 834 -15.29 -17.47 -26.67
C CYS A 834 -16.73 -17.89 -26.38
N VAL A 835 -17.07 -19.17 -26.60
CA VAL A 835 -18.39 -19.75 -26.29
C VAL A 835 -18.47 -20.42 -24.92
N GLY A 836 -17.44 -20.25 -24.07
CA GLY A 836 -17.49 -20.63 -22.66
C GLY A 836 -17.39 -22.13 -22.35
N THR A 837 -16.76 -22.93 -23.22
CA THR A 837 -16.54 -24.37 -22.95
C THR A 837 -15.61 -24.64 -21.76
N ARG A 838 -14.79 -23.65 -21.39
CA ARG A 838 -13.83 -23.67 -20.27
C ARG A 838 -12.65 -24.66 -20.38
N TYR A 839 -12.60 -25.48 -21.43
CA TYR A 839 -11.54 -26.50 -21.57
C TYR A 839 -10.13 -25.89 -21.65
N CYS A 840 -9.97 -24.71 -22.25
CA CYS A 840 -8.69 -24.00 -22.25
C CYS A 840 -8.16 -23.64 -20.85
N GLY A 841 -9.03 -23.54 -19.84
CA GLY A 841 -8.64 -23.35 -18.44
C GLY A 841 -8.21 -24.65 -17.76
N ASN A 842 -8.83 -25.79 -18.11
CA ASN A 842 -8.43 -27.10 -17.60
C ASN A 842 -7.08 -27.54 -18.18
N ASN A 843 -6.86 -27.32 -19.48
CA ASN A 843 -5.63 -27.74 -20.15
C ASN A 843 -4.45 -26.78 -19.94
N CYS A 844 -4.67 -25.66 -19.25
CA CYS A 844 -3.59 -24.73 -18.90
C CYS A 844 -2.93 -25.23 -17.61
N PRO A 845 -1.67 -25.71 -17.63
CA PRO A 845 -1.03 -26.30 -16.44
C PRO A 845 -0.84 -25.28 -15.31
N TYR A 846 -0.80 -23.99 -15.66
CA TYR A 846 -0.67 -22.91 -14.70
C TYR A 846 -2.03 -22.44 -14.13
N HIS A 847 -3.18 -22.90 -14.66
CA HIS A 847 -4.52 -22.44 -14.25
C HIS A 847 -4.68 -20.90 -14.22
N VAL A 848 -4.10 -20.20 -15.21
CA VAL A 848 -4.08 -18.72 -15.33
C VAL A 848 -5.12 -18.17 -16.33
N ARG A 849 -6.00 -19.04 -16.85
CA ARG A 849 -7.22 -18.63 -17.55
C ARG A 849 -8.33 -18.46 -16.53
N ARG A 850 -9.00 -17.31 -16.53
CA ARG A 850 -10.09 -16.98 -15.60
C ARG A 850 -11.41 -16.90 -16.34
N PHE A 851 -12.45 -17.48 -15.78
CA PHE A 851 -13.76 -17.53 -16.41
C PHE A 851 -14.69 -16.52 -15.76
N ASN A 852 -15.42 -15.76 -16.58
CA ASN A 852 -16.49 -14.91 -16.10
C ASN A 852 -17.74 -15.76 -15.83
N TRP A 853 -17.97 -16.06 -14.56
CA TRP A 853 -19.12 -16.85 -14.13
C TRP A 853 -20.43 -16.09 -14.17
N TRP A 854 -20.36 -14.76 -14.07
CA TRP A 854 -21.49 -13.86 -13.98
C TRP A 854 -21.26 -12.62 -14.85
N ASN A 855 -22.32 -11.86 -15.09
CA ASN A 855 -22.16 -10.47 -15.48
C ASN A 855 -21.86 -9.67 -14.21
N TYR A 856 -20.65 -9.15 -14.10
CA TYR A 856 -20.24 -8.33 -12.96
C TYR A 856 -20.71 -6.88 -13.20
N GLU A 857 -21.52 -6.37 -12.29
CA GLU A 857 -22.03 -5.00 -12.35
C GLU A 857 -20.95 -4.01 -11.93
N ILE A 858 -20.80 -2.93 -12.71
CA ILE A 858 -19.93 -1.79 -12.40
C ILE A 858 -20.85 -0.57 -12.34
N PRO A 859 -21.27 -0.14 -11.14
CA PRO A 859 -22.31 0.88 -11.00
C PRO A 859 -21.78 2.30 -11.16
N ALA A 860 -22.64 3.21 -11.62
CA ALA A 860 -22.36 4.64 -11.75
C ALA A 860 -21.80 5.27 -10.46
N PRO A 861 -20.70 6.06 -10.52
CA PRO A 861 -19.88 6.42 -11.70
C PRO A 861 -18.62 5.54 -11.90
N LEU A 862 -18.56 4.34 -11.29
CA LEU A 862 -17.35 3.51 -11.26
C LEU A 862 -16.92 3.03 -12.66
N GLU A 863 -17.85 2.90 -13.60
CA GLU A 863 -17.62 2.56 -15.01
C GLU A 863 -16.78 3.60 -15.75
N ILE A 864 -16.72 4.84 -15.26
CA ILE A 864 -15.90 5.91 -15.86
C ILE A 864 -14.41 5.56 -15.76
N GLN A 865 -14.00 4.71 -14.83
CA GLN A 865 -12.59 4.31 -14.70
C GLN A 865 -12.10 3.37 -15.80
N LEU A 866 -13.01 2.77 -16.57
CA LEU A 866 -12.68 1.69 -17.50
C LEU A 866 -11.77 2.16 -18.63
N ASN A 867 -10.69 1.41 -18.87
CA ASN A 867 -9.78 1.64 -19.97
C ASN A 867 -10.52 1.43 -21.31
N PRO A 868 -10.67 2.47 -22.16
CA PRO A 868 -11.41 2.35 -23.42
C PRO A 868 -10.73 1.41 -24.43
N ASP A 869 -9.43 1.15 -24.28
CA ASP A 869 -8.66 0.34 -25.22
C ASP A 869 -8.77 -1.17 -24.92
N VAL A 870 -9.51 -1.56 -23.88
CA VAL A 870 -9.67 -2.96 -23.45
C VAL A 870 -11.14 -3.31 -23.32
N THR A 871 -11.57 -4.38 -24.01
CA THR A 871 -12.94 -4.91 -23.93
C THR A 871 -13.35 -5.17 -22.48
N VAL A 872 -14.55 -4.74 -22.07
CA VAL A 872 -15.18 -5.21 -20.82
C VAL A 872 -15.87 -6.52 -21.12
N ARG A 873 -15.55 -7.57 -20.36
CA ARG A 873 -16.05 -8.92 -20.66
C ARG A 873 -17.36 -9.17 -19.95
N GLN A 874 -18.17 -10.02 -20.57
CA GLN A 874 -19.44 -10.48 -20.04
C GLN A 874 -19.33 -11.93 -19.54
N LEU A 875 -20.40 -12.41 -18.94
CA LEU A 875 -20.67 -13.81 -18.61
C LEU A 875 -20.22 -14.74 -19.74
N GLY A 876 -19.64 -15.89 -19.38
CA GLY A 876 -19.39 -16.98 -20.32
C GLY A 876 -18.06 -16.86 -21.08
N VAL A 877 -17.25 -15.84 -20.79
CA VAL A 877 -16.00 -15.58 -21.50
C VAL A 877 -14.79 -15.93 -20.64
N MET A 878 -13.80 -16.58 -21.25
CA MET A 878 -12.47 -16.80 -20.68
C MET A 878 -11.58 -15.58 -20.88
N GLU A 879 -10.80 -15.27 -19.85
CA GLU A 879 -9.82 -14.20 -19.80
C GLU A 879 -8.46 -14.75 -19.37
N LYS A 880 -7.42 -13.96 -19.62
CA LYS A 880 -6.05 -14.23 -19.18
C LYS A 880 -5.20 -12.98 -19.32
N CYS A 881 -4.02 -12.97 -18.71
CA CYS A 881 -2.98 -12.01 -19.05
C CYS A 881 -2.71 -12.01 -20.57
N THR A 882 -2.69 -10.82 -21.16
CA THR A 882 -2.46 -10.59 -22.60
C THR A 882 -1.10 -9.95 -22.88
N MET A 883 -0.20 -9.89 -21.88
CA MET A 883 1.00 -9.04 -21.90
C MET A 883 0.66 -7.56 -22.18
N CYS A 884 -0.50 -7.09 -21.72
CA CYS A 884 -1.02 -5.74 -21.99
C CYS A 884 -1.00 -5.41 -23.49
N ILE A 885 -1.61 -6.26 -24.32
CA ILE A 885 -1.63 -6.14 -25.79
C ILE A 885 -1.99 -4.73 -26.28
N GLN A 886 -2.90 -4.03 -25.59
CA GLN A 886 -3.27 -2.65 -25.89
C GLN A 886 -2.07 -1.67 -25.83
N ARG A 887 -1.13 -1.90 -24.91
CA ARG A 887 0.11 -1.13 -24.80
C ARG A 887 1.12 -1.54 -25.85
N ILE A 888 1.16 -2.83 -26.20
CA ILE A 888 2.01 -3.33 -27.30
C ILE A 888 1.61 -2.68 -28.63
N VAL A 889 0.31 -2.67 -28.92
CA VAL A 889 -0.24 -2.03 -30.13
C VAL A 889 0.09 -0.54 -30.14
N ALA A 890 -0.20 0.19 -29.06
CA ALA A 890 0.08 1.61 -28.97
C ALA A 890 1.58 1.94 -29.14
N GLY A 891 2.48 1.18 -28.51
CA GLY A 891 3.93 1.40 -28.65
C GLY A 891 4.44 1.08 -30.06
N LYS A 892 3.87 0.06 -30.72
CA LYS A 892 4.18 -0.23 -32.13
C LYS A 892 3.68 0.87 -33.07
N ASP A 893 2.48 1.39 -32.83
CA ASP A 893 1.93 2.50 -33.61
C ASP A 893 2.82 3.74 -33.48
N HIS A 894 3.23 4.08 -32.26
CA HIS A 894 4.16 5.19 -32.01
C HIS A 894 5.50 5.00 -32.72
N ALA A 895 6.12 3.82 -32.62
CA ALA A 895 7.37 3.53 -33.31
C ALA A 895 7.23 3.59 -34.84
N ARG A 896 6.10 3.12 -35.39
CA ARG A 896 5.78 3.21 -36.82
C ARG A 896 5.65 4.66 -37.27
N ASP A 897 4.97 5.50 -36.50
CA ASP A 897 4.78 6.92 -36.81
C ASP A 897 6.13 7.66 -36.81
N GLU A 898 7.05 7.27 -35.91
CA GLU A 898 8.44 7.72 -35.88
C GLU A 898 9.36 7.03 -36.89
N LYS A 899 8.82 6.13 -37.72
CA LYS A 899 9.53 5.37 -38.77
C LYS A 899 10.73 4.58 -38.25
N ARG A 900 10.60 4.00 -37.06
CA ARG A 900 11.64 3.18 -36.42
C ARG A 900 11.07 1.87 -35.89
N ALA A 901 11.97 0.94 -35.56
CA ALA A 901 11.58 -0.23 -34.77
C ALA A 901 11.28 0.16 -33.31
N VAL A 902 10.45 -0.64 -32.65
CA VAL A 902 10.29 -0.60 -31.20
C VAL A 902 11.62 -0.89 -30.53
N ARG A 903 11.99 -0.04 -29.55
CA ARG A 903 13.18 -0.11 -28.72
C ARG A 903 12.83 -0.66 -27.34
N ASP A 904 13.82 -1.16 -26.61
CA ASP A 904 13.64 -1.54 -25.21
C ASP A 904 13.16 -0.32 -24.40
N GLY A 905 12.16 -0.52 -23.55
CA GLY A 905 11.52 0.54 -22.77
C GLY A 905 10.41 1.35 -23.45
N ASP A 906 10.22 1.25 -24.77
CA ASP A 906 9.08 1.91 -25.46
C ASP A 906 7.72 1.38 -24.96
N ILE A 907 7.67 0.11 -24.57
CA ILE A 907 6.46 -0.57 -24.09
C ILE A 907 6.72 -1.06 -22.68
N LEU A 908 6.01 -0.49 -21.71
CA LEU A 908 5.98 -0.96 -20.34
C LEU A 908 4.60 -1.55 -20.03
N THR A 909 4.57 -2.83 -19.67
CA THR A 909 3.33 -3.46 -19.17
C THR A 909 2.93 -2.86 -17.82
N ALA A 910 1.63 -2.89 -17.49
CA ALA A 910 1.16 -2.32 -16.22
C ALA A 910 1.80 -2.99 -14.99
N CYS A 911 2.03 -4.30 -15.03
CA CYS A 911 2.68 -5.04 -13.95
C CYS A 911 4.19 -4.73 -13.83
N GLN A 912 4.88 -4.45 -14.95
CA GLN A 912 6.28 -4.00 -14.94
C GLN A 912 6.40 -2.58 -14.39
N GLN A 913 5.63 -1.64 -14.96
CA GLN A 913 5.73 -0.21 -14.63
C GLN A 913 5.44 0.07 -13.16
N THR A 914 4.43 -0.60 -12.57
CA THR A 914 4.05 -0.36 -11.18
C THR A 914 5.04 -0.95 -10.17
N CYS A 915 5.90 -1.90 -10.56
CA CYS A 915 6.71 -2.71 -9.64
C CYS A 915 7.87 -1.88 -9.04
N PRO A 916 7.88 -1.57 -7.73
CA PRO A 916 8.90 -0.71 -7.14
C PRO A 916 10.30 -1.34 -7.13
N THR A 917 10.38 -2.68 -7.12
CA THR A 917 11.63 -3.43 -7.14
C THR A 917 12.09 -3.81 -8.55
N GLN A 918 11.30 -3.47 -9.57
CA GLN A 918 11.55 -3.82 -10.98
C GLN A 918 11.75 -5.34 -11.21
N ALA A 919 11.03 -6.17 -10.43
CA ALA A 919 11.11 -7.63 -10.55
C ALA A 919 10.59 -8.17 -11.89
N ILE A 920 9.71 -7.44 -12.58
CA ILE A 920 9.14 -7.86 -13.86
C ILE A 920 9.75 -7.01 -14.97
N THR A 921 10.32 -7.66 -16.00
CA THR A 921 10.83 -6.98 -17.20
C THR A 921 10.16 -7.56 -18.44
N PHE A 922 9.59 -6.72 -19.29
CA PHE A 922 8.99 -7.12 -20.56
C PHE A 922 9.74 -6.46 -21.72
N GLY A 923 9.82 -7.17 -22.85
CA GLY A 923 10.43 -6.63 -24.06
C GLY A 923 10.49 -7.64 -25.21
N ASN A 924 11.30 -7.31 -26.21
CA ASN A 924 11.50 -8.13 -27.40
C ASN A 924 12.67 -9.11 -27.21
N LEU A 925 12.39 -10.40 -27.10
CA LEU A 925 13.39 -11.47 -26.98
C LEU A 925 14.31 -11.59 -28.20
N LYS A 926 13.87 -11.14 -29.39
CA LYS A 926 14.72 -11.13 -30.60
C LYS A 926 15.76 -10.01 -30.61
N ASP A 927 15.60 -9.00 -29.75
CA ASP A 927 16.62 -7.97 -29.57
C ASP A 927 17.59 -8.42 -28.47
N GLU A 928 18.75 -8.92 -28.87
CA GLU A 928 19.84 -9.36 -27.97
C GLU A 928 20.34 -8.22 -27.05
N GLY A 929 20.14 -6.96 -27.46
CA GLY A 929 20.47 -5.78 -26.66
C GLY A 929 19.47 -5.50 -25.54
N SER A 930 18.24 -6.03 -25.66
CA SER A 930 17.16 -5.76 -24.71
C SER A 930 17.44 -6.34 -23.32
N THR A 931 16.90 -5.68 -22.30
CA THR A 931 17.06 -6.11 -20.90
C THR A 931 16.43 -7.49 -20.68
N VAL A 932 15.26 -7.76 -21.27
CA VAL A 932 14.59 -9.06 -21.13
C VAL A 932 15.42 -10.19 -21.73
N SER A 933 16.02 -10.00 -22.92
CA SER A 933 16.83 -11.04 -23.58
C SER A 933 18.10 -11.35 -22.78
N LYS A 934 18.76 -10.34 -22.20
CA LYS A 934 19.91 -10.56 -21.31
C LYS A 934 19.53 -11.38 -20.07
N LEU A 935 18.38 -11.08 -19.47
CA LEU A 935 17.90 -11.77 -18.28
C LEU A 935 17.49 -13.22 -18.57
N THR A 936 16.97 -13.56 -19.75
CA THR A 936 16.65 -14.96 -20.09
C THR A 936 17.88 -15.86 -20.16
N HIS A 937 19.06 -15.29 -20.39
CA HIS A 937 20.35 -16.02 -20.43
C HIS A 937 21.08 -16.01 -19.07
N SER A 938 20.45 -15.46 -18.02
CA SER A 938 21.02 -15.49 -16.67
C SER A 938 21.26 -16.94 -16.21
N PRO A 939 22.37 -17.23 -15.49
CA PRO A 939 22.57 -18.55 -14.87
C PRO A 939 21.47 -18.91 -13.86
N ARG A 940 20.73 -17.92 -13.35
CA ARG A 940 19.57 -18.11 -12.46
C ARG A 940 18.28 -18.44 -13.23
N ALA A 941 18.27 -18.35 -14.56
CA ALA A 941 17.08 -18.54 -15.37
C ALA A 941 16.50 -19.97 -15.27
N TYR A 942 15.17 -20.05 -15.27
CA TYR A 942 14.41 -21.30 -15.38
C TYR A 942 12.99 -21.04 -15.90
N HIS A 943 12.36 -22.11 -16.36
CA HIS A 943 10.94 -22.12 -16.75
C HIS A 943 10.14 -22.93 -15.73
N VAL A 944 9.00 -22.39 -15.31
CA VAL A 944 8.10 -23.10 -14.40
C VAL A 944 7.43 -24.24 -15.18
N LEU A 945 7.49 -25.45 -14.62
CA LEU A 945 7.00 -26.70 -15.26
C LEU A 945 7.65 -26.96 -16.63
N GLU A 946 8.96 -26.71 -16.74
CA GLU A 946 9.75 -26.96 -17.97
C GLU A 946 9.55 -28.40 -18.48
N GLU A 947 9.26 -29.34 -17.57
CA GLU A 947 9.03 -30.73 -17.88
C GLU A 947 7.85 -31.06 -18.76
N LEU A 948 6.87 -30.15 -18.84
CA LEU A 948 5.72 -30.30 -19.72
C LEU A 948 6.02 -29.90 -21.17
N GLY A 949 7.20 -29.32 -21.45
CA GLY A 949 7.60 -28.95 -22.81
C GLY A 949 6.74 -27.83 -23.43
N THR A 950 6.06 -27.00 -22.63
CA THR A 950 5.18 -25.94 -23.14
C THR A 950 5.93 -24.75 -23.75
N ARG A 951 7.27 -24.69 -23.58
CA ARG A 951 8.16 -23.63 -24.09
C ARG A 951 7.63 -22.20 -23.76
N PRO A 952 7.53 -21.83 -22.47
CA PRO A 952 6.94 -20.55 -22.07
C PRO A 952 7.73 -19.35 -22.59
N GLY A 953 7.02 -18.26 -22.91
CA GLY A 953 7.62 -16.95 -23.23
C GLY A 953 7.98 -16.12 -21.99
N VAL A 954 7.86 -16.72 -20.81
CA VAL A 954 8.17 -16.12 -19.52
C VAL A 954 9.30 -16.91 -18.87
N THR A 955 10.35 -16.21 -18.46
CA THR A 955 11.50 -16.81 -17.78
C THR A 955 11.61 -16.27 -16.36
N TYR A 956 11.76 -17.16 -15.39
CA TYR A 956 11.93 -16.79 -13.99
C TYR A 956 13.40 -16.84 -13.61
N LEU A 957 13.83 -15.97 -12.69
CA LEU A 957 15.15 -16.05 -12.07
C LEU A 957 15.00 -16.59 -10.65
N ARG A 958 15.79 -17.59 -10.29
CA ARG A 958 15.81 -18.19 -8.94
C ARG A 958 16.05 -17.14 -7.86
N LYS A 959 15.34 -17.23 -6.73
CA LYS A 959 15.64 -16.45 -5.53
C LYS A 959 17.03 -16.82 -5.01
N VAL A 960 17.81 -15.85 -4.57
CA VAL A 960 19.10 -16.11 -3.93
C VAL A 960 18.89 -16.14 -2.43
N VAL A 961 19.27 -17.25 -1.81
CA VAL A 961 19.16 -17.46 -0.36
C VAL A 961 20.55 -17.66 0.25
N ARG A 962 20.64 -17.55 1.57
CA ARG A 962 21.87 -17.79 2.33
C ARG A 962 21.74 -19.08 3.12
N ALA A 963 22.82 -19.85 3.19
CA ALA A 963 22.82 -21.11 3.91
C ALA A 963 22.66 -20.84 5.42
N ALA A 964 21.89 -21.71 6.10
CA ALA A 964 21.77 -21.68 7.54
C ALA A 964 23.16 -21.91 8.18
N GLY A 965 23.76 -20.84 8.71
CA GLY A 965 25.09 -20.87 9.36
C GLY A 965 26.22 -20.15 8.63
N GLU A 966 26.03 -19.69 7.38
CA GLU A 966 26.97 -18.76 6.75
C GLU A 966 26.78 -17.34 7.32
N ALA A 967 27.24 -17.15 8.56
CA ALA A 967 27.55 -15.80 9.03
C ALA A 967 28.54 -15.20 8.02
N ALA A 968 28.22 -14.01 7.50
CA ALA A 968 28.98 -13.32 6.46
C ALA A 968 30.48 -13.31 6.81
N HIS A 969 31.24 -14.25 6.26
CA HIS A 969 32.69 -14.20 6.27
C HIS A 969 33.07 -13.01 5.38
N GLY A 970 33.56 -11.94 6.01
CA GLY A 970 34.22 -10.84 5.31
C GLY A 970 35.35 -11.39 4.44
N PRO A 971 35.77 -10.64 3.41
CA PRO A 971 36.72 -11.12 2.42
C PRO A 971 37.97 -11.64 3.12
N GLU A 972 38.27 -12.94 2.94
CA GLU A 972 39.54 -13.51 3.34
C GLU A 972 40.64 -12.64 2.74
N LYS A 973 41.44 -12.02 3.61
CA LYS A 973 42.70 -11.42 3.20
C LYS A 973 43.55 -12.56 2.65
N GLY A 974 43.65 -12.63 1.32
CA GLY A 974 44.59 -13.50 0.64
C GLY A 974 45.97 -13.35 1.25
N ARG A 975 46.45 -14.42 1.87
CA ARG A 975 47.88 -14.60 2.10
C ARG A 975 48.48 -15.10 0.79
N ALA A 976 49.41 -14.31 0.26
CA ALA A 976 50.42 -14.80 -0.66
C ALA A 976 51.27 -15.88 0.00
#